data_AF-A0A9W9LEN6-F1
#
_entry.id   AF-A0A9W9LEN6-F1
#
_cell.length_a   1.000
_cell.length_b   1.000
_cell.length_c   1.000
_cell.angle_alpha   90.00
_cell.angle_beta   90.00
_cell.angle_gamma   90.00
#
_symmetry.space_group_name_H-M   'P 1'
#
loop_
_entity.id
_entity.type
_entity.pdbx_description
1 polymer ?
#
loop_
_entity_poly.entity_id
_entity_poly.type
_entity_poly.pdbx_seq_one_letter_code
_entity_poly.pdbx_strand_id
1 'polypeptide(L)'
;MEIASTAIGVVGLAALFSTCIETLDTLSSAARYSVNREILQTKIEVERLRLMVWGESAGITDIDPNRPEHETPDDLAILDESLQGAALRPAVAGLLTCFTHYFEDIEQLQSRYGVAPRKESQEKQKTTALAEKPTREMLLSTFQKTYLRFQERTLTTQKKTSPLKKAMWAVSDERKFRVLIAELRAINDSLTSLLPAIRDKTRVQMRAEILRSSDVNQLQNLVTAADDVTDLIAETASLRLEMLSTASQHGAPTPAPRAVQVIPTSATSPHGLLTHPSAQDPLPRPKSIVQNLIAATLAAPSGLPSMPGGTTCDLYDNTGALVIHKAYHKPNSLACFTWLVGLGETPESSEVQLVSDSVFDLRYIPDNISRVADKLLEVSVDADRKYAGWSPGSTSLTGFAREATFWNRASELENRVDPSWKRTKSKQLYTSFIHQRWKKIVAEGLGDDFTDRKGYDQLEELLGPSEYTWLDSEEGYKLRHQITDLLGALSSSIVPSFEATGSIALLAFYEKIDPNARFGFADFMRQMLVAREAILRIQRDDRRWYGGITTRVIYDMIAADLWAQNMEVNIDAGFKVSKNVLQQQMDGIIKFVDEMQWPYADEVRKTANHLREAQAHEINVDVRVHDWMGGLVFPGASFPLTVVGVVYLLSPTLRAHMPSESVNIRQGNFGIVYPEASYWHSRSVLGKVLAPLSLSSETGRPQVRCLGGWIGPCPSPSIPECRLGITVSLSTRQPPFAPLELYSSGGDADTISTSGGQGDSGEWMLPKPPVRSSDTVAVQTIRLSKVAVASTSAKDAPLYTALIDFRLERSRTFVTFTLYTNSVFVAAPACRGTHKIDPRAAGHYTFGVRGVEELGRMSQKGDAAANMAILVVNATGGPVSEVFARAWCSHTGTNAVVWRHEGGKCCFKCALMVASTDGLGTGVLIVC
;
A
#
# COMPACT_ATOMS: atom_id res chain seq x y z
N MET A 1 16.85 25.01 -34.20
CA MET A 1 16.35 24.81 -35.60
C MET A 1 14.85 24.49 -35.54
N GLU A 2 13.98 25.11 -36.36
CA GLU A 2 12.52 24.84 -36.28
C GLU A 2 12.17 23.45 -36.83
N ILE A 3 11.69 22.55 -35.97
CA ILE A 3 11.25 21.20 -36.35
C ILE A 3 9.77 21.27 -36.77
N ALA A 4 9.54 21.57 -38.05
CA ALA A 4 8.21 21.69 -38.62
C ALA A 4 7.53 20.32 -38.84
N SER A 5 6.66 19.93 -37.90
CA SER A 5 5.62 18.87 -38.02
C SER A 5 6.03 17.48 -38.57
N THR A 6 7.31 17.13 -38.60
CA THR A 6 7.77 15.76 -38.88
C THR A 6 7.73 14.93 -37.59
N ALA A 7 6.99 13.81 -37.61
CA ALA A 7 6.97 12.88 -36.49
C ALA A 7 8.39 12.33 -36.24
N ILE A 8 8.98 12.66 -35.08
CA ILE A 8 10.39 12.36 -34.83
C ILE A 8 10.60 10.86 -34.60
N GLY A 9 11.27 10.22 -35.56
CA GLY A 9 11.65 8.81 -35.48
C GLY A 9 12.65 8.53 -34.37
N VAL A 10 12.78 7.25 -34.00
CA VAL A 10 13.65 6.77 -32.92
C VAL A 10 15.12 7.26 -33.08
N VAL A 11 15.61 7.33 -34.32
CA VAL A 11 16.96 7.84 -34.65
C VAL A 11 17.11 9.33 -34.34
N GLY A 12 16.09 10.15 -34.65
CA GLY A 12 16.10 11.58 -34.35
C GLY A 12 16.06 11.85 -32.83
N LEU A 13 15.28 11.07 -32.08
CA LEU A 13 15.26 11.12 -30.62
C LEU A 13 16.64 10.76 -30.02
N ALA A 14 17.27 9.71 -30.55
CA ALA A 14 18.61 9.29 -30.20
C ALA A 14 19.69 10.36 -30.51
N ALA A 15 19.53 11.14 -31.57
CA ALA A 15 20.42 12.25 -31.94
C ALA A 15 20.26 13.47 -31.03
N LEU A 16 19.03 13.89 -30.72
CA LEU A 16 18.76 14.96 -29.74
C LEU A 16 19.30 14.59 -28.35
N PHE A 17 19.03 13.37 -27.90
CA PHE A 17 19.53 12.83 -26.63
C PHE A 17 21.07 12.88 -26.55
N SER A 18 21.75 12.42 -27.60
CA SER A 18 23.22 12.46 -27.67
C SER A 18 23.76 13.90 -27.62
N THR A 19 23.06 14.84 -28.28
CA THR A 19 23.40 16.26 -28.27
C THR A 19 23.27 16.88 -26.87
N CYS A 20 22.26 16.47 -26.09
CA CYS A 20 22.11 16.92 -24.70
C CYS A 20 23.28 16.45 -23.81
N ILE A 21 23.67 15.17 -23.95
CA ILE A 21 24.83 14.61 -23.24
C ILE A 21 26.14 15.31 -23.61
N GLU A 22 26.33 15.69 -24.88
CA GLU A 22 27.48 16.53 -25.28
C GLU A 22 27.44 17.92 -24.64
N THR A 23 26.29 18.61 -24.63
CA THR A 23 26.18 19.94 -24.00
C THR A 23 26.53 19.90 -22.51
N LEU A 24 26.07 18.87 -21.78
CA LEU A 24 26.42 18.66 -20.36
C LEU A 24 27.93 18.44 -20.14
N ASP A 25 28.63 17.73 -21.03
CA ASP A 25 30.08 17.55 -20.93
C ASP A 25 30.83 18.88 -21.10
N THR A 26 30.35 19.74 -22.01
CA THR A 26 30.92 21.10 -22.20
C THR A 26 30.64 22.02 -21.00
N LEU A 27 29.49 21.90 -20.34
CA LEU A 27 29.16 22.67 -19.13
C LEU A 27 29.93 22.20 -17.90
N SER A 28 30.09 20.89 -17.69
CA SER A 28 30.96 20.34 -16.66
C SER A 28 32.41 20.83 -16.85
N SER A 29 32.87 20.84 -18.10
CA SER A 29 34.17 21.40 -18.47
C SER A 29 34.31 22.90 -18.17
N ALA A 30 33.21 23.65 -18.15
CA ALA A 30 33.16 25.07 -17.81
C ALA A 30 33.10 25.35 -16.30
N ALA A 31 32.38 24.50 -15.54
CA ALA A 31 32.25 24.60 -14.08
C ALA A 31 33.59 24.52 -13.35
N ARG A 32 34.56 23.79 -13.93
CA ARG A 32 35.96 23.63 -13.48
C ARG A 32 36.67 24.94 -13.14
N TYR A 33 36.28 26.07 -13.74
CA TYR A 33 36.94 27.37 -13.61
C TYR A 33 36.25 28.34 -12.62
N SER A 34 35.27 27.85 -11.84
CA SER A 34 34.55 28.64 -10.83
C SER A 34 35.20 28.58 -9.44
N VAL A 35 34.81 29.49 -8.53
CA VAL A 35 35.34 29.54 -7.15
C VAL A 35 34.91 28.30 -6.35
N ASN A 36 33.65 27.86 -6.47
CA ASN A 36 33.13 26.64 -5.87
C ASN A 36 33.13 25.45 -6.86
N ARG A 37 34.25 25.28 -7.59
CA ARG A 37 34.39 24.33 -8.72
C ARG A 37 33.84 22.93 -8.45
N GLU A 38 34.14 22.34 -7.30
CA GLU A 38 33.82 20.94 -7.01
C GLU A 38 32.31 20.75 -6.87
N ILE A 39 31.63 21.50 -6.01
CA ILE A 39 30.17 21.34 -5.78
C ILE A 39 29.36 21.64 -7.07
N LEU A 40 29.76 22.66 -7.84
CA LEU A 40 29.07 23.01 -9.09
C LEU A 40 29.33 21.97 -10.20
N GLN A 41 30.53 21.41 -10.27
CA GLN A 41 30.84 20.33 -11.20
C GLN A 41 30.07 19.05 -10.82
N THR A 42 30.01 18.66 -9.54
CA THR A 42 29.23 17.47 -9.13
C THR A 42 27.76 17.62 -9.50
N LYS A 43 27.16 18.80 -9.29
CA LYS A 43 25.74 19.04 -9.62
C LYS A 43 25.43 18.82 -11.10
N ILE A 44 26.32 19.27 -11.99
CA ILE A 44 26.14 19.08 -13.43
C ILE A 44 26.40 17.63 -13.86
N GLU A 45 27.40 16.95 -13.27
CA GLU A 45 27.61 15.51 -13.53
C GLU A 45 26.49 14.64 -12.93
N VAL A 46 25.81 15.07 -11.86
CA VAL A 46 24.58 14.43 -11.36
C VAL A 46 23.44 14.57 -12.35
N GLU A 47 23.12 15.78 -12.82
CA GLU A 47 22.05 15.95 -13.83
C GLU A 47 22.39 15.26 -15.16
N ARG A 48 23.67 15.13 -15.51
CA ARG A 48 24.15 14.30 -16.62
C ARG A 48 23.95 12.82 -16.39
N LEU A 49 24.30 12.29 -15.22
CA LEU A 49 24.08 10.89 -14.88
C LEU A 49 22.60 10.54 -14.85
N ARG A 50 21.74 11.44 -14.34
CA ARG A 50 20.28 11.29 -14.41
C ARG A 50 19.81 11.11 -15.85
N LEU A 51 20.26 11.96 -16.77
CA LEU A 51 19.91 11.86 -18.19
C LEU A 51 20.51 10.60 -18.85
N MET A 52 21.75 10.22 -18.52
CA MET A 52 22.39 8.99 -19.03
C MET A 52 21.65 7.72 -18.59
N VAL A 53 21.40 7.54 -17.28
CA VAL A 53 20.71 6.34 -16.75
C VAL A 53 19.24 6.29 -17.19
N TRP A 54 18.58 7.44 -17.36
CA TRP A 54 17.27 7.53 -18.01
C TRP A 54 17.33 7.03 -19.46
N GLY A 55 18.35 7.42 -20.24
CA GLY A 55 18.54 6.98 -21.61
C GLY A 55 18.93 5.50 -21.77
N GLU A 56 19.54 4.88 -20.77
CA GLU A 56 19.70 3.42 -20.72
C GLU A 56 18.37 2.74 -20.41
N SER A 57 17.67 3.23 -19.39
CA SER A 57 16.35 2.70 -18.97
C SER A 57 15.28 2.82 -20.05
N ALA A 58 15.46 3.76 -20.98
CA ALA A 58 14.63 4.03 -22.15
C ALA A 58 14.98 3.19 -23.40
N GLY A 59 16.13 2.51 -23.42
CA GLY A 59 16.67 1.82 -24.61
C GLY A 59 17.33 2.72 -25.67
N ILE A 60 17.17 4.05 -25.57
CA ILE A 60 17.70 5.05 -26.53
C ILE A 60 19.23 4.94 -26.72
N THR A 61 19.94 4.43 -25.71
CA THR A 61 21.42 4.35 -25.68
C THR A 61 22.03 3.36 -26.67
N ASP A 62 21.28 2.34 -27.09
CA ASP A 62 21.80 1.30 -28.00
C ASP A 62 21.43 1.56 -29.49
N ILE A 63 20.63 2.60 -29.77
CA ILE A 63 20.30 3.11 -31.11
C ILE A 63 21.41 4.04 -31.64
N ASP A 64 21.95 3.78 -32.84
CA ASP A 64 22.92 4.68 -33.49
C ASP A 64 22.25 5.97 -34.02
N PRO A 65 22.66 7.18 -33.55
CA PRO A 65 22.14 8.45 -34.04
C PRO A 65 22.72 8.89 -35.41
N ASN A 66 23.60 8.11 -36.05
CA ASN A 66 24.30 8.51 -37.28
C ASN A 66 23.76 7.90 -38.58
N ARG A 67 22.86 6.92 -38.49
CA ARG A 67 22.24 6.23 -39.64
C ARG A 67 21.02 7.02 -40.18
N PRO A 68 20.44 6.63 -41.34
CA PRO A 68 19.23 7.27 -41.87
C PRO A 68 18.03 7.19 -40.91
N GLU A 69 17.08 8.11 -41.04
CA GLU A 69 15.91 8.24 -40.14
C GLU A 69 14.87 7.11 -40.26
N HIS A 70 15.14 6.08 -41.05
CA HIS A 70 14.30 4.89 -41.15
C HIS A 70 14.39 4.05 -39.86
N GLU A 71 13.29 4.04 -39.12
CA GLU A 71 13.05 3.21 -37.95
C GLU A 71 12.91 1.73 -38.34
N THR A 72 13.66 0.84 -37.70
CA THR A 72 13.60 -0.61 -37.95
C THR A 72 12.84 -1.34 -36.83
N PRO A 73 12.31 -2.56 -37.09
CA PRO A 73 11.67 -3.37 -36.06
C PRO A 73 12.61 -3.71 -34.88
N ASP A 74 13.91 -3.84 -35.15
CA ASP A 74 14.91 -4.14 -34.12
C ASP A 74 15.09 -2.95 -33.16
N ASP A 75 14.95 -1.71 -33.65
CA ASP A 75 15.04 -0.49 -32.82
C ASP A 75 13.86 -0.39 -31.85
N LEU A 76 12.67 -0.73 -32.33
CA LEU A 76 11.46 -0.83 -31.51
C LEU A 76 11.62 -1.90 -30.44
N ALA A 77 12.18 -3.06 -30.77
CA ALA A 77 12.40 -4.14 -29.82
C ALA A 77 13.41 -3.82 -28.70
N ILE A 78 14.28 -2.80 -28.90
CA ILE A 78 15.28 -2.35 -27.92
C ILE A 78 14.74 -1.22 -27.02
N LEU A 79 13.79 -0.42 -27.50
CA LEU A 79 13.16 0.64 -26.71
C LEU A 79 12.29 0.09 -25.57
N ASP A 80 12.20 0.87 -24.49
CA ASP A 80 11.13 0.71 -23.51
C ASP A 80 9.75 0.89 -24.17
N GLU A 81 8.77 0.09 -23.75
CA GLU A 81 7.39 0.07 -24.29
C GLU A 81 6.74 1.46 -24.34
N SER A 82 7.04 2.34 -23.37
CA SER A 82 6.53 3.73 -23.34
C SER A 82 7.11 4.64 -24.44
N LEU A 83 8.16 4.22 -25.13
CA LEU A 83 8.76 4.90 -26.29
C LEU A 83 8.61 4.13 -27.61
N GLN A 84 8.23 2.84 -27.55
CA GLN A 84 7.84 2.09 -28.74
C GLN A 84 6.65 2.76 -29.45
N GLY A 85 5.70 3.31 -28.69
CA GLY A 85 4.65 4.18 -29.23
C GLY A 85 5.20 5.55 -29.70
N ALA A 86 4.86 5.95 -30.93
CA ALA A 86 5.28 7.23 -31.49
C ALA A 86 4.76 8.47 -30.73
N ALA A 87 3.64 8.35 -30.00
CA ALA A 87 2.92 9.48 -29.41
C ALA A 87 3.71 10.30 -28.37
N LEU A 88 4.56 9.66 -27.56
CA LEU A 88 5.34 10.36 -26.53
C LEU A 88 6.68 10.91 -27.05
N ARG A 89 7.17 10.42 -28.20
CA ARG A 89 8.47 10.83 -28.76
C ARG A 89 8.55 12.33 -29.09
N PRO A 90 7.52 13.00 -29.66
CA PRO A 90 7.52 14.46 -29.83
C PRO A 90 7.59 15.24 -28.52
N ALA A 91 6.96 14.77 -27.44
CA ALA A 91 7.02 15.44 -26.14
C ALA A 91 8.40 15.30 -25.49
N VAL A 92 9.00 14.11 -25.55
CA VAL A 92 10.37 13.83 -25.10
C VAL A 92 11.39 14.62 -25.94
N ALA A 93 11.23 14.63 -27.27
CA ALA A 93 12.04 15.43 -28.18
C ALA A 93 11.89 16.93 -27.93
N GLY A 94 10.67 17.40 -27.61
CA GLY A 94 10.41 18.79 -27.22
C GLY A 94 11.20 19.17 -25.95
N LEU A 95 11.17 18.32 -24.93
CA LEU A 95 11.96 18.51 -23.70
C LEU A 95 13.48 18.52 -23.97
N LEU A 96 14.00 17.60 -24.81
CA LEU A 96 15.40 17.58 -25.25
C LEU A 96 15.76 18.77 -26.17
N THR A 97 14.80 19.31 -26.91
CA THR A 97 14.98 20.51 -27.75
C THR A 97 15.02 21.76 -26.88
N CYS A 98 14.15 21.88 -25.87
CA CYS A 98 14.26 22.91 -24.83
C CYS A 98 15.61 22.84 -24.10
N PHE A 99 16.09 21.63 -23.78
CA PHE A 99 17.41 21.41 -23.19
C PHE A 99 18.53 21.99 -24.07
N THR A 100 18.47 21.76 -25.40
CA THR A 100 19.51 22.26 -26.33
C THR A 100 19.37 23.73 -26.69
N HIS A 101 18.16 24.29 -26.74
CA HIS A 101 17.91 25.72 -27.01
C HIS A 101 18.56 26.66 -25.98
N TYR A 102 18.68 26.26 -24.71
CA TYR A 102 19.45 27.02 -23.70
C TYR A 102 20.94 27.22 -24.07
N PHE A 103 21.45 26.49 -25.06
CA PHE A 103 22.83 26.55 -25.54
C PHE A 103 22.98 27.08 -26.97
N GLU A 104 21.89 27.48 -27.64
CA GLU A 104 21.94 28.17 -28.94
C GLU A 104 22.11 29.70 -28.77
N ASP A 105 21.61 30.29 -27.68
CA ASP A 105 21.71 31.73 -27.38
C ASP A 105 22.90 32.09 -26.47
N ILE A 106 23.97 32.61 -27.09
CA ILE A 106 25.22 33.00 -26.44
C ILE A 106 25.07 34.27 -25.57
N GLU A 107 24.11 35.14 -25.86
CA GLU A 107 23.87 36.36 -25.09
C GLU A 107 23.03 36.05 -23.84
N GLN A 108 22.09 35.12 -23.94
CA GLN A 108 21.34 34.59 -22.79
C GLN A 108 22.23 33.78 -21.85
N LEU A 109 23.14 32.95 -22.38
CA LEU A 109 24.16 32.25 -21.57
C LEU A 109 24.99 33.23 -20.71
N GLN A 110 25.44 34.34 -21.29
CA GLN A 110 26.21 35.35 -20.57
C GLN A 110 25.34 36.17 -19.59
N SER A 111 24.19 36.67 -20.04
CA SER A 111 23.38 37.63 -19.29
C SER A 111 22.55 37.00 -18.17
N ARG A 112 21.84 35.90 -18.47
CA ARG A 112 20.92 35.19 -17.55
C ARG A 112 21.64 34.15 -16.72
N TYR A 113 22.53 33.36 -17.32
CA TYR A 113 23.16 32.19 -16.68
C TYR A 113 24.62 32.41 -16.25
N GLY A 114 25.23 33.55 -16.59
CA GLY A 114 26.57 33.92 -16.13
C GLY A 114 27.69 33.09 -16.76
N VAL A 115 27.49 32.48 -17.91
CA VAL A 115 28.47 31.63 -18.61
C VAL A 115 29.11 32.43 -19.76
N ALA A 116 30.43 32.64 -19.70
CA ALA A 116 31.16 33.45 -20.67
C ALA A 116 32.18 32.62 -21.47
N PRO A 117 32.42 32.93 -22.76
CA PRO A 117 33.47 32.29 -23.53
C PRO A 117 34.84 32.81 -23.07
N ARG A 118 35.77 31.89 -22.77
CA ARG A 118 37.13 32.24 -22.32
C ARG A 118 37.90 32.93 -23.44
N LYS A 119 38.18 34.23 -23.27
CA LYS A 119 39.08 34.96 -24.16
C LYS A 119 40.49 34.37 -24.08
N GLU A 120 41.05 33.93 -25.20
CA GLU A 120 42.46 33.53 -25.29
C GLU A 120 43.35 34.77 -25.20
N SER A 121 43.73 35.16 -23.99
CA SER A 121 44.55 36.36 -23.76
C SER A 121 45.51 36.15 -22.58
N GLN A 122 46.73 35.77 -22.93
CA GLN A 122 47.96 35.97 -22.16
C GLN A 122 48.00 35.47 -20.69
N GLU A 123 47.87 34.16 -20.48
CA GLU A 123 48.68 33.50 -19.45
C GLU A 123 49.05 32.06 -19.89
N LYS A 124 50.21 31.94 -20.57
CA LYS A 124 50.62 30.71 -21.27
C LYS A 124 51.66 29.89 -20.50
N GLN A 125 51.72 30.03 -19.17
CA GLN A 125 52.70 29.37 -18.31
C GLN A 125 52.04 28.74 -17.07
N LYS A 126 52.41 27.49 -16.77
CA LYS A 126 52.06 26.62 -15.60
C LYS A 126 50.81 25.72 -15.64
N THR A 127 49.83 25.88 -16.54
CA THR A 127 48.60 25.03 -16.52
C THR A 127 48.66 23.77 -17.41
N THR A 128 49.79 23.45 -18.04
CA THR A 128 49.93 22.34 -18.99
C THR A 128 49.84 20.92 -18.39
N ALA A 129 49.79 20.77 -17.06
CA ALA A 129 49.67 19.46 -16.39
C ALA A 129 48.26 19.16 -15.83
N LEU A 130 47.31 20.09 -15.95
CA LEU A 130 45.94 19.97 -15.39
C LEU A 130 44.83 19.91 -16.45
N ALA A 131 45.17 20.09 -17.73
CA ALA A 131 44.19 20.17 -18.82
C ALA A 131 43.76 18.79 -19.37
N GLU A 132 44.54 17.73 -19.15
CA GLU A 132 44.34 16.43 -19.83
C GLU A 132 43.43 15.44 -19.07
N LYS A 133 43.11 15.70 -17.79
CA LYS A 133 42.19 14.84 -17.02
C LYS A 133 40.73 15.06 -17.48
N PRO A 134 40.00 14.02 -17.93
CA PRO A 134 38.62 14.16 -18.36
C PRO A 134 37.68 14.55 -17.21
N THR A 135 36.59 15.24 -17.54
CA THR A 135 35.48 15.63 -16.64
C THR A 135 34.95 14.48 -15.79
N ARG A 136 34.91 13.29 -16.41
CA ARG A 136 34.34 12.04 -15.91
C ARG A 136 34.86 11.58 -14.54
N GLU A 137 36.11 11.88 -14.17
CA GLU A 137 36.76 11.32 -12.97
C GLU A 137 35.99 11.49 -11.66
N MET A 138 35.14 12.52 -11.52
CA MET A 138 34.48 12.86 -10.25
C MET A 138 33.45 11.84 -9.77
N LEU A 139 32.80 11.11 -10.68
CA LEU A 139 31.78 10.08 -10.38
C LEU A 139 32.04 8.74 -11.12
N LEU A 140 33.26 8.58 -11.67
CA LEU A 140 33.63 7.47 -12.55
C LEU A 140 33.70 6.09 -11.87
N SER A 141 34.09 5.97 -10.61
CA SER A 141 34.20 4.66 -9.94
C SER A 141 32.85 4.16 -9.46
N THR A 142 31.92 5.07 -9.17
CA THR A 142 30.54 4.75 -8.77
C THR A 142 29.65 4.36 -9.96
N PHE A 143 29.79 5.05 -11.10
CA PHE A 143 28.98 4.82 -12.32
C PHE A 143 29.83 4.36 -13.52
N GLN A 144 30.86 3.55 -13.27
CA GLN A 144 31.85 3.17 -14.29
C GLN A 144 31.22 2.54 -15.52
N LYS A 145 30.18 1.72 -15.33
CA LYS A 145 29.48 1.02 -16.42
C LYS A 145 28.75 2.00 -17.34
N THR A 146 27.99 2.94 -16.77
CA THR A 146 27.30 3.99 -17.52
C THR A 146 28.30 4.87 -18.28
N TYR A 147 29.36 5.35 -17.61
CA TYR A 147 30.36 6.20 -18.26
C TYR A 147 31.10 5.51 -19.42
N LEU A 148 31.42 4.21 -19.30
CA LEU A 148 32.04 3.45 -20.39
C LEU A 148 31.10 3.30 -21.59
N ARG A 149 29.82 2.96 -21.39
CA ARG A 149 28.86 2.82 -22.50
C ARG A 149 28.66 4.15 -23.25
N PHE A 150 28.56 5.26 -22.53
CA PHE A 150 28.40 6.59 -23.15
C PHE A 150 29.70 7.19 -23.72
N GLN A 151 30.86 6.68 -23.33
CA GLN A 151 32.14 7.11 -23.89
C GLN A 151 32.25 6.77 -25.39
N GLU A 152 31.77 5.60 -25.82
CA GLU A 152 31.80 5.20 -27.23
C GLU A 152 30.86 6.06 -28.09
N ARG A 153 29.63 6.28 -27.60
CA ARG A 153 28.59 7.12 -28.25
C ARG A 153 28.97 8.60 -28.37
N THR A 154 29.74 9.14 -27.42
CA THR A 154 30.24 10.52 -27.51
C THR A 154 31.43 10.65 -28.47
N LEU A 155 32.28 9.62 -28.60
CA LEU A 155 33.43 9.64 -29.52
C LEU A 155 33.06 9.53 -31.01
N THR A 156 31.89 8.98 -31.35
CA THR A 156 31.35 9.01 -32.73
C THR A 156 30.75 10.37 -33.07
N THR A 157 30.02 10.97 -32.13
CA THR A 157 29.29 12.24 -32.31
C THR A 157 30.24 13.46 -32.34
N GLN A 158 31.27 13.49 -31.47
CA GLN A 158 32.28 14.55 -31.42
C GLN A 158 33.05 14.79 -32.74
N LYS A 159 33.06 13.80 -33.66
CA LYS A 159 33.70 13.94 -34.98
C LYS A 159 32.94 14.88 -35.93
N LYS A 160 31.69 15.25 -35.61
CA LYS A 160 30.81 16.08 -36.45
C LYS A 160 30.51 17.48 -35.89
N THR A 161 30.91 17.81 -34.66
CA THR A 161 30.52 19.08 -34.01
C THR A 161 31.32 20.30 -34.47
N SER A 162 30.61 21.42 -34.64
CA SER A 162 31.12 22.68 -35.19
C SER A 162 32.08 23.41 -34.22
N PRO A 163 33.00 24.27 -34.72
CA PRO A 163 34.03 24.91 -33.89
C PRO A 163 33.47 25.82 -32.78
N LEU A 164 32.25 26.36 -32.91
CA LEU A 164 31.61 27.14 -31.84
C LEU A 164 31.32 26.28 -30.58
N LYS A 165 31.02 24.98 -30.74
CA LYS A 165 30.90 24.04 -29.62
C LYS A 165 32.26 23.64 -29.00
N LYS A 166 33.38 24.11 -29.55
CA LYS A 166 34.73 23.94 -28.98
C LYS A 166 35.24 25.16 -28.21
N ALA A 167 34.42 26.20 -28.06
CA ALA A 167 34.73 27.31 -27.18
C ALA A 167 34.83 26.81 -25.73
N MET A 168 35.95 27.07 -25.06
CA MET A 168 36.08 26.81 -23.63
C MET A 168 35.26 27.85 -22.85
N TRP A 169 34.07 27.47 -22.41
CA TRP A 169 33.23 28.30 -21.55
C TRP A 169 33.80 28.35 -20.12
N ALA A 170 33.45 29.40 -19.37
CA ALA A 170 33.76 29.54 -17.96
C ALA A 170 32.59 30.21 -17.22
N VAL A 171 32.40 29.82 -15.95
CA VAL A 171 31.38 30.43 -15.07
C VAL A 171 31.91 31.78 -14.56
N SER A 172 31.25 32.86 -14.96
CA SER A 172 31.54 34.23 -14.54
C SER A 172 30.66 34.72 -13.38
N ASP A 173 29.48 34.13 -13.18
CA ASP A 173 28.59 34.38 -12.05
C ASP A 173 27.99 33.05 -11.56
N GLU A 174 28.42 32.59 -10.38
CA GLU A 174 27.94 31.35 -9.77
C GLU A 174 26.43 31.38 -9.44
N ARG A 175 25.89 32.53 -9.01
CA ARG A 175 24.49 32.61 -8.59
C ARG A 175 23.57 32.43 -9.78
N LYS A 176 23.93 33.04 -10.91
CA LYS A 176 23.25 32.82 -12.20
C LYS A 176 23.44 31.40 -12.73
N PHE A 177 24.63 30.82 -12.56
CA PHE A 177 24.89 29.46 -13.03
C PHE A 177 24.07 28.40 -12.27
N ARG A 178 23.79 28.62 -10.98
CA ARG A 178 22.86 27.77 -10.20
C ARG A 178 21.42 27.81 -10.74
N VAL A 179 20.99 28.89 -11.40
CA VAL A 179 19.69 28.95 -12.08
C VAL A 179 19.66 28.01 -13.29
N LEU A 180 20.74 27.97 -14.09
CA LEU A 180 20.86 27.03 -15.20
C LEU A 180 20.76 25.57 -14.71
N ILE A 181 21.48 25.22 -13.64
CA ILE A 181 21.43 23.88 -13.04
C ILE A 181 19.99 23.51 -12.61
N ALA A 182 19.25 24.45 -12.01
CA ALA A 182 17.86 24.23 -11.60
C ALA A 182 16.90 24.06 -12.80
N GLU A 183 17.11 24.81 -13.89
CA GLU A 183 16.29 24.69 -15.11
C GLU A 183 16.58 23.39 -15.88
N LEU A 184 17.84 22.92 -15.92
CA LEU A 184 18.19 21.60 -16.47
C LEU A 184 17.64 20.45 -15.60
N ARG A 185 17.68 20.59 -14.27
CA ARG A 185 17.02 19.66 -13.34
C ARG A 185 15.52 19.55 -13.63
N ALA A 186 14.83 20.67 -13.81
CA ALA A 186 13.39 20.67 -14.11
C ALA A 186 13.05 19.96 -15.43
N ILE A 187 13.94 19.98 -16.43
CA ILE A 187 13.77 19.17 -17.66
C ILE A 187 13.97 17.68 -17.36
N ASN A 188 15.01 17.30 -16.61
CA ASN A 188 15.22 15.91 -16.17
C ASN A 188 14.03 15.39 -15.36
N ASP A 189 13.48 16.20 -14.46
CA ASP A 189 12.28 15.89 -13.67
C ASP A 189 11.06 15.73 -14.57
N SER A 190 10.91 16.57 -15.60
CA SER A 190 9.83 16.47 -16.59
C SER A 190 9.92 15.21 -17.44
N LEU A 191 11.11 14.87 -17.96
CA LEU A 191 11.40 13.61 -18.68
C LEU A 191 11.12 12.38 -17.79
N THR A 192 11.39 12.50 -16.50
CA THR A 192 11.16 11.49 -15.47
C THR A 192 9.68 11.37 -15.10
N SER A 193 8.92 12.48 -15.10
CA SER A 193 7.49 12.48 -14.82
C SER A 193 6.63 12.04 -16.01
N LEU A 194 7.09 12.31 -17.24
CA LEU A 194 6.43 11.95 -18.49
C LEU A 194 6.45 10.42 -18.74
N LEU A 195 7.48 9.72 -18.23
CA LEU A 195 7.69 8.29 -18.47
C LEU A 195 7.88 7.51 -17.15
N PRO A 196 6.80 7.24 -16.38
CA PRO A 196 6.90 6.60 -15.06
C PRO A 196 7.60 5.23 -15.03
N ALA A 197 7.45 4.41 -16.08
CA ALA A 197 8.12 3.12 -16.19
C ALA A 197 9.65 3.29 -16.32
N ILE A 198 10.10 4.16 -17.22
CA ILE A 198 11.51 4.51 -17.41
C ILE A 198 12.08 5.17 -16.14
N ARG A 199 11.32 6.04 -15.47
CA ARG A 199 11.68 6.58 -14.14
C ARG A 199 11.96 5.46 -13.16
N ASP A 200 11.05 4.51 -12.99
CA ASP A 200 11.21 3.52 -11.92
C ASP A 200 12.34 2.53 -12.23
N LYS A 201 12.56 2.19 -13.50
CA LYS A 201 13.81 1.55 -13.99
C LYS A 201 15.06 2.39 -13.66
N THR A 202 15.05 3.69 -13.97
CA THR A 202 16.15 4.64 -13.68
C THR A 202 16.48 4.70 -12.20
N ARG A 203 15.46 4.78 -11.33
CA ARG A 203 15.60 4.81 -9.87
C ARG A 203 16.20 3.51 -9.33
N VAL A 204 15.81 2.36 -9.88
CA VAL A 204 16.38 1.05 -9.50
C VAL A 204 17.82 0.91 -9.98
N GLN A 205 18.15 1.27 -11.23
CA GLN A 205 19.52 1.19 -11.75
C GLN A 205 20.46 2.13 -10.98
N MET A 206 20.08 3.40 -10.81
CA MET A 206 20.85 4.39 -10.06
C MET A 206 21.14 3.90 -8.64
N ARG A 207 20.11 3.41 -7.92
CA ARG A 207 20.28 2.83 -6.59
C ARG A 207 21.26 1.65 -6.60
N ALA A 208 21.13 0.74 -7.56
CA ALA A 208 21.95 -0.45 -7.64
C ALA A 208 23.42 -0.17 -8.01
N GLU A 209 23.71 0.90 -8.76
CA GLU A 209 25.11 1.31 -9.02
C GLU A 209 25.73 2.01 -7.80
N ILE A 210 25.01 2.94 -7.15
CA ILE A 210 25.43 3.58 -5.90
C ILE A 210 25.73 2.53 -4.81
N LEU A 211 24.83 1.56 -4.57
CA LEU A 211 24.98 0.52 -3.55
C LEU A 211 26.12 -0.48 -3.83
N ARG A 212 26.64 -0.56 -5.06
CA ARG A 212 27.82 -1.39 -5.40
C ARG A 212 29.14 -0.67 -5.17
N SER A 213 29.17 0.66 -5.28
CA SER A 213 30.39 1.47 -5.16
C SER A 213 31.11 1.23 -3.83
N SER A 214 32.44 1.31 -3.84
CA SER A 214 33.31 1.31 -2.65
C SER A 214 34.04 2.64 -2.44
N ASP A 215 33.79 3.62 -3.31
CA ASP A 215 34.50 4.90 -3.30
C ASP A 215 33.81 5.92 -2.40
N VAL A 216 34.27 5.95 -1.14
CA VAL A 216 33.81 6.87 -0.09
C VAL A 216 33.84 8.34 -0.53
N ASN A 217 34.83 8.75 -1.34
CA ASN A 217 34.96 10.15 -1.75
C ASN A 217 33.88 10.52 -2.78
N GLN A 218 33.62 9.64 -3.76
CA GLN A 218 32.56 9.88 -4.75
C GLN A 218 31.17 9.83 -4.14
N LEU A 219 30.93 8.90 -3.21
CA LEU A 219 29.67 8.83 -2.46
C LEU A 219 29.46 10.09 -1.61
N GLN A 220 30.50 10.61 -0.94
CA GLN A 220 30.40 11.86 -0.18
C GLN A 220 30.15 13.07 -1.10
N ASN A 221 30.75 13.09 -2.30
CA ASN A 221 30.48 14.12 -3.31
C ASN A 221 29.01 14.12 -3.74
N LEU A 222 28.38 12.95 -3.95
CA LEU A 222 26.96 12.83 -4.27
C LEU A 222 26.07 13.43 -3.16
N VAL A 223 26.32 13.09 -1.90
CA VAL A 223 25.57 13.63 -0.75
C VAL A 223 25.72 15.16 -0.65
N THR A 224 26.93 15.68 -0.89
CA THR A 224 27.24 17.12 -0.83
C THR A 224 26.69 17.89 -2.06
N ALA A 225 26.30 17.18 -3.12
CA ALA A 225 25.80 17.75 -4.37
C ALA A 225 24.28 17.81 -4.47
N ALA A 226 23.53 17.11 -3.62
CA ALA A 226 22.08 17.26 -3.59
C ALA A 226 21.68 18.65 -3.05
N ASP A 227 20.61 19.24 -3.60
CA ASP A 227 19.98 20.45 -3.06
C ASP A 227 18.83 20.13 -2.08
N ASP A 228 18.39 18.87 -2.04
CA ASP A 228 17.28 18.40 -1.21
C ASP A 228 17.70 17.14 -0.42
N VAL A 229 17.34 17.10 0.86
CA VAL A 229 17.60 15.96 1.77
C VAL A 229 16.74 14.73 1.39
N THR A 230 15.72 14.92 0.55
CA THR A 230 14.87 13.86 -0.01
C THR A 230 15.33 13.37 -1.39
N ASP A 231 16.47 13.85 -1.91
CA ASP A 231 17.05 13.31 -3.15
C ASP A 231 17.45 11.84 -2.96
N LEU A 232 16.88 10.99 -3.82
CA LEU A 232 17.17 9.56 -3.95
C LEU A 232 18.68 9.24 -4.00
N ILE A 233 19.44 10.10 -4.67
CA ILE A 233 20.88 9.93 -4.88
C ILE A 233 21.62 10.16 -3.56
N ALA A 234 21.24 11.20 -2.80
CA ALA A 234 21.82 11.46 -1.48
C ALA A 234 21.38 10.44 -0.43
N GLU A 235 20.10 10.02 -0.41
CA GLU A 235 19.61 8.93 0.45
C GLU A 235 20.47 7.67 0.27
N THR A 236 20.62 7.23 -0.99
CA THR A 236 21.29 5.97 -1.30
C THR A 236 22.82 6.06 -1.09
N ALA A 237 23.43 7.21 -1.40
CA ALA A 237 24.85 7.42 -1.17
C ALA A 237 25.19 7.48 0.33
N SER A 238 24.34 8.12 1.14
CA SER A 238 24.47 8.16 2.61
C SER A 238 24.39 6.76 3.22
N LEU A 239 23.39 5.96 2.82
CA LEU A 239 23.25 4.57 3.23
C LEU A 239 24.50 3.74 2.86
N ARG A 240 25.07 3.96 1.67
CA ARG A 240 26.27 3.22 1.25
C ARG A 240 27.53 3.63 2.03
N LEU A 241 27.69 4.91 2.37
CA LEU A 241 28.77 5.39 3.23
C LEU A 241 28.72 4.73 4.62
N GLU A 242 27.53 4.60 5.19
CA GLU A 242 27.30 3.90 6.47
C GLU A 242 27.69 2.41 6.38
N MET A 243 27.27 1.72 5.32
CA MET A 243 27.66 0.32 5.06
C MET A 243 29.18 0.13 4.92
N LEU A 244 29.88 1.03 4.25
CA LEU A 244 31.35 0.96 4.09
C LEU A 244 32.09 1.26 5.41
N SER A 245 31.51 2.14 6.23
CA SER A 245 32.05 2.51 7.54
C SER A 245 31.99 1.36 8.55
N THR A 246 30.88 0.61 8.57
CA THR A 246 30.72 -0.57 9.45
C THR A 246 31.62 -1.75 9.03
N ALA A 247 31.80 -1.98 7.72
CA ALA A 247 32.66 -3.04 7.20
C ALA A 247 34.14 -2.86 7.62
N SER A 248 34.62 -1.61 7.66
CA SER A 248 36.03 -1.31 8.00
C SER A 248 36.40 -1.65 9.45
N GLN A 249 35.42 -1.83 10.34
CA GLN A 249 35.65 -2.19 11.75
C GLN A 249 35.92 -3.68 11.99
N HIS A 250 35.74 -4.55 10.98
CA HIS A 250 35.86 -6.00 11.08
C HIS A 250 37.10 -6.58 10.37
N GLY A 251 38.14 -5.76 10.16
CA GLY A 251 39.35 -6.12 9.41
C GLY A 251 40.31 -7.08 10.11
N ALA A 252 39.95 -8.36 10.22
CA ALA A 252 40.86 -9.46 10.56
C ALA A 252 41.03 -10.42 9.34
N PRO A 253 42.25 -10.94 9.07
CA PRO A 253 42.53 -11.64 7.82
C PRO A 253 41.87 -13.03 7.74
N THR A 254 41.17 -13.28 6.62
CA THR A 254 40.52 -14.56 6.34
C THR A 254 41.56 -15.67 6.08
N PRO A 255 41.54 -16.81 6.80
CA PRO A 255 42.42 -17.94 6.48
C PRO A 255 41.97 -18.65 5.20
N ALA A 256 42.94 -19.11 4.40
CA ALA A 256 42.68 -19.71 3.08
C ALA A 256 41.93 -21.07 3.17
N PRO A 257 41.07 -21.39 2.19
CA PRO A 257 40.26 -22.61 2.21
C PRO A 257 41.12 -23.87 1.99
N ARG A 258 41.15 -24.77 2.98
CA ARG A 258 41.68 -26.13 2.81
C ARG A 258 40.61 -27.02 2.18
N ALA A 259 40.83 -27.42 0.92
CA ALA A 259 40.06 -28.50 0.31
C ALA A 259 40.48 -29.86 0.92
N VAL A 260 39.50 -30.67 1.35
CA VAL A 260 39.67 -32.09 1.69
C VAL A 260 38.51 -32.86 1.05
N GLN A 261 38.79 -34.05 0.54
CA GLN A 261 37.91 -34.82 -0.33
C GLN A 261 36.85 -35.61 0.43
N VAL A 262 35.72 -35.90 -0.22
CA VAL A 262 34.68 -36.81 0.28
C VAL A 262 34.83 -38.18 -0.39
N ILE A 263 34.91 -39.23 0.42
CA ILE A 263 34.76 -40.65 0.01
C ILE A 263 33.80 -41.32 1.01
N PRO A 264 32.82 -42.14 0.59
CA PRO A 264 31.67 -42.52 1.42
C PRO A 264 31.73 -43.92 2.05
N THR A 265 30.72 -44.20 2.90
CA THR A 265 30.42 -45.48 3.59
C THR A 265 31.39 -45.85 4.73
N SER A 266 31.06 -46.70 5.71
CA SER A 266 29.88 -47.59 5.90
C SER A 266 29.39 -47.62 7.37
N ALA A 267 28.36 -48.40 7.68
CA ALA A 267 27.70 -48.41 8.99
C ALA A 267 28.19 -49.53 9.94
N THR A 268 28.25 -49.23 11.25
CA THR A 268 28.03 -50.22 12.34
C THR A 268 27.75 -49.54 13.69
N SER A 269 26.85 -50.12 14.49
CA SER A 269 26.75 -49.89 15.94
C SER A 269 27.69 -50.85 16.69
N PRO A 270 28.05 -50.58 17.97
CA PRO A 270 27.39 -51.37 19.03
C PRO A 270 27.22 -50.72 20.43
N HIS A 271 26.14 -51.15 21.10
CA HIS A 271 25.95 -51.40 22.55
C HIS A 271 26.50 -50.49 23.68
N GLY A 272 25.54 -49.96 24.47
CA GLY A 272 25.46 -50.18 25.93
C GLY A 272 25.96 -49.06 26.87
N LEU A 273 25.58 -49.04 28.16
CA LEU A 273 24.51 -49.77 28.90
C LEU A 273 24.37 -49.15 30.32
N LEU A 274 23.20 -49.30 30.98
CA LEU A 274 22.91 -48.97 32.41
C LEU A 274 22.88 -47.45 32.75
N THR A 275 22.12 -46.92 33.74
CA THR A 275 21.09 -47.49 34.66
C THR A 275 20.12 -46.40 35.16
N HIS A 276 18.87 -46.76 35.46
CA HIS A 276 17.97 -46.01 36.36
C HIS A 276 17.88 -46.71 37.73
N PRO A 277 17.41 -46.01 38.78
CA PRO A 277 16.24 -46.55 39.48
C PRO A 277 15.20 -45.52 40.00
N SER A 278 13.93 -45.91 39.89
CA SER A 278 12.82 -45.74 40.86
C SER A 278 12.46 -44.36 41.47
N ALA A 279 11.53 -43.67 40.80
CA ALA A 279 10.20 -43.26 41.31
C ALA A 279 9.95 -42.87 42.79
N GLN A 280 9.24 -41.74 42.96
CA GLN A 280 8.19 -41.51 43.98
C GLN A 280 7.15 -40.49 43.47
N ASP A 281 5.87 -40.86 43.46
CA ASP A 281 4.72 -39.94 43.26
C ASP A 281 4.23 -39.37 44.60
N PRO A 282 3.59 -38.19 44.60
CA PRO A 282 2.23 -38.16 45.16
C PRO A 282 1.25 -37.17 44.49
N LEU A 283 0.20 -37.74 43.88
CA LEU A 283 -1.23 -37.34 43.90
C LEU A 283 -1.67 -35.88 43.54
N PRO A 284 -2.94 -35.68 43.09
CA PRO A 284 -3.26 -34.61 42.16
C PRO A 284 -3.68 -33.27 42.79
N ARG A 285 -3.41 -32.19 42.04
CA ARG A 285 -4.12 -30.89 42.15
C ARG A 285 -5.07 -30.71 40.96
N PRO A 286 -6.16 -29.92 41.08
CA PRO A 286 -7.18 -29.83 40.04
C PRO A 286 -6.62 -29.26 38.72
N LYS A 287 -6.88 -29.96 37.62
CA LYS A 287 -6.45 -29.54 36.28
C LYS A 287 -7.28 -28.34 35.82
N SER A 288 -6.63 -27.20 35.59
CA SER A 288 -7.26 -26.05 34.93
C SER A 288 -7.60 -26.42 33.49
N ILE A 289 -8.84 -26.11 33.08
CA ILE A 289 -9.39 -26.42 31.74
C ILE A 289 -8.56 -25.76 30.61
N VAL A 290 -7.83 -24.68 30.93
CA VAL A 290 -6.99 -23.90 30.00
C VAL A 290 -5.91 -24.74 29.31
N GLN A 291 -5.33 -25.76 29.96
CA GLN A 291 -4.25 -26.57 29.36
C GLN A 291 -4.69 -27.31 28.08
N ASN A 292 -5.99 -27.60 27.91
CA ASN A 292 -6.49 -28.26 26.71
C ASN A 292 -6.68 -27.31 25.51
N LEU A 293 -6.76 -25.97 25.71
CA LEU A 293 -6.81 -25.00 24.61
C LEU A 293 -5.41 -24.72 24.04
N ILE A 294 -4.38 -24.66 24.89
CA ILE A 294 -3.01 -24.32 24.49
C ILE A 294 -2.46 -25.33 23.48
N ALA A 295 -2.83 -26.61 23.60
CA ALA A 295 -2.46 -27.68 22.66
C ALA A 295 -2.91 -27.44 21.20
N ALA A 296 -3.94 -26.61 20.96
CA ALA A 296 -4.41 -26.27 19.62
C ALA A 296 -3.64 -25.09 18.99
N THR A 297 -2.91 -24.30 19.78
CA THR A 297 -2.40 -22.97 19.35
C THR A 297 -0.90 -22.97 18.98
N LEU A 298 -0.15 -24.02 19.31
CA LEU A 298 1.33 -24.03 19.24
C LEU A 298 1.94 -25.04 18.23
N ALA A 299 1.16 -25.51 17.26
CA ALA A 299 1.58 -26.56 16.32
C ALA A 299 2.08 -26.02 14.96
N ALA A 300 3.20 -25.30 14.94
CA ALA A 300 3.85 -24.86 13.70
C ALA A 300 4.65 -26.02 13.04
N PRO A 301 4.38 -26.39 11.78
CA PRO A 301 5.15 -27.42 11.07
C PRO A 301 6.42 -26.82 10.42
N SER A 302 7.55 -27.51 10.58
CA SER A 302 8.83 -27.12 9.97
C SER A 302 9.28 -28.16 8.93
N GLY A 303 9.71 -27.71 7.74
CA GLY A 303 10.36 -28.57 6.74
C GLY A 303 10.16 -28.15 5.28
N LEU A 304 11.24 -27.74 4.62
CA LEU A 304 11.34 -27.62 3.16
C LEU A 304 11.88 -28.93 2.56
N PRO A 305 11.43 -29.29 1.35
CA PRO A 305 12.36 -29.63 0.28
C PRO A 305 12.02 -28.95 -1.06
N SER A 306 12.94 -29.01 -2.02
CA SER A 306 12.93 -28.18 -3.24
C SER A 306 12.38 -28.86 -4.50
N MET A 307 11.60 -28.11 -5.28
CA MET A 307 11.52 -28.02 -6.77
C MET A 307 11.84 -29.26 -7.63
N PRO A 308 10.99 -29.61 -8.62
CA PRO A 308 11.08 -28.89 -9.90
C PRO A 308 9.77 -28.68 -10.73
N GLY A 309 9.71 -27.53 -11.41
CA GLY A 309 9.18 -27.35 -12.77
C GLY A 309 7.75 -27.78 -13.13
N GLY A 310 6.82 -26.83 -13.17
CA GLY A 310 5.52 -26.97 -13.87
C GLY A 310 4.65 -25.71 -13.76
N THR A 311 4.23 -25.14 -14.89
CA THR A 311 3.34 -23.95 -14.94
C THR A 311 1.87 -24.34 -14.81
N THR A 312 1.21 -23.95 -13.71
CA THR A 312 -0.25 -24.14 -13.53
C THR A 312 -0.92 -22.94 -12.84
N CYS A 313 -1.60 -22.12 -13.66
CA CYS A 313 -2.69 -21.16 -13.35
C CYS A 313 -2.93 -20.73 -11.88
N ASP A 314 -2.80 -19.43 -11.61
CA ASP A 314 -2.99 -18.78 -10.30
C ASP A 314 -4.41 -18.94 -9.73
N LEU A 315 -4.59 -19.93 -8.86
CA LEU A 315 -5.76 -20.07 -7.99
C LEU A 315 -5.42 -19.55 -6.59
N TYR A 316 -6.05 -18.44 -6.22
CA TYR A 316 -5.84 -17.72 -4.97
C TYR A 316 -6.57 -18.41 -3.80
N ASP A 317 -5.85 -18.71 -2.72
CA ASP A 317 -6.43 -19.35 -1.52
C ASP A 317 -7.00 -18.32 -0.52
N ASN A 318 -8.09 -18.72 0.14
CA ASN A 318 -9.08 -17.83 0.74
C ASN A 318 -9.74 -18.52 1.94
N THR A 319 -9.24 -18.27 3.16
CA THR A 319 -9.78 -18.82 4.41
C THR A 319 -11.07 -18.12 4.88
N GLY A 320 -12.06 -18.05 4.00
CA GLY A 320 -13.30 -18.74 4.30
C GLY A 320 -14.46 -18.01 5.01
N ALA A 321 -15.61 -18.66 4.93
CA ALA A 321 -16.79 -18.39 5.74
C ALA A 321 -16.87 -19.40 6.90
N LEU A 322 -17.36 -18.94 8.05
CA LEU A 322 -17.61 -19.78 9.20
C LEU A 322 -19.05 -20.31 9.17
N VAL A 323 -19.20 -21.64 9.26
CA VAL A 323 -20.46 -22.34 9.01
C VAL A 323 -20.89 -23.06 10.27
N ILE A 324 -21.96 -22.58 10.90
CA ILE A 324 -22.43 -23.09 12.18
C ILE A 324 -23.93 -23.42 12.12
N HIS A 325 -24.26 -24.70 11.91
CA HIS A 325 -25.62 -25.16 11.64
C HIS A 325 -26.18 -26.24 12.59
N LYS A 326 -27.47 -26.09 12.88
CA LYS A 326 -28.45 -27.16 12.65
C LYS A 326 -29.28 -26.75 11.40
N ALA A 327 -29.68 -27.69 10.54
CA ALA A 327 -29.83 -27.39 9.11
C ALA A 327 -31.27 -27.22 8.58
N TYR A 328 -31.43 -26.34 7.58
CA TYR A 328 -32.37 -26.43 6.45
C TYR A 328 -31.77 -25.73 5.21
N HIS A 329 -32.46 -25.71 4.07
CA HIS A 329 -31.94 -25.35 2.72
C HIS A 329 -32.34 -23.93 2.24
N LYS A 330 -31.72 -23.30 1.21
CA LYS A 330 -30.72 -23.72 0.19
C LYS A 330 -29.56 -22.62 0.09
N PRO A 331 -28.51 -22.67 -0.79
CA PRO A 331 -27.06 -22.54 -0.45
C PRO A 331 -26.37 -21.06 -0.68
N ASN A 332 -25.18 -20.35 -0.98
CA ASN A 332 -23.69 -20.24 -1.41
C ASN A 332 -22.81 -19.07 -0.78
N SER A 333 -21.71 -18.60 -1.44
CA SER A 333 -20.28 -18.68 -1.03
C SER A 333 -19.21 -17.99 -1.98
N LEU A 334 -19.34 -16.68 -2.32
CA LEU A 334 -18.33 -15.71 -2.90
C LEU A 334 -17.70 -15.99 -4.33
N ALA A 335 -17.39 -15.09 -5.33
CA ALA A 335 -16.89 -13.67 -5.34
C ALA A 335 -16.95 -12.71 -6.60
N CYS A 336 -16.22 -11.58 -6.69
CA CYS A 336 -16.53 -10.31 -7.47
C CYS A 336 -15.69 -9.78 -8.80
N PHE A 337 -14.65 -8.91 -9.20
CA PHE A 337 -13.41 -8.03 -8.88
C PHE A 337 -13.22 -6.66 -9.70
N THR A 338 -12.02 -6.00 -9.65
CA THR A 338 -11.59 -4.59 -9.92
C THR A 338 -11.28 -4.16 -11.41
N TRP A 339 -10.56 -3.07 -11.88
CA TRP A 339 -10.05 -1.71 -11.43
C TRP A 339 -9.48 -0.76 -12.56
N LEU A 340 -9.30 0.58 -12.31
CA LEU A 340 -8.29 1.53 -12.89
C LEU A 340 -8.36 2.96 -12.24
N VAL A 341 -7.52 3.97 -12.57
CA VAL A 341 -7.38 5.28 -11.84
C VAL A 341 -7.51 6.54 -12.72
N GLY A 342 -8.23 7.58 -12.24
CA GLY A 342 -8.10 8.96 -12.77
C GLY A 342 -9.11 9.99 -12.22
N LEU A 343 -8.66 10.89 -11.32
CA LEU A 343 -9.28 12.19 -11.01
C LEU A 343 -8.21 13.18 -10.48
N GLY A 344 -8.26 14.43 -10.93
CA GLY A 344 -7.37 15.51 -10.46
C GLY A 344 -7.81 16.15 -9.14
N GLU A 345 -7.00 17.08 -8.63
CA GLU A 345 -7.17 17.70 -7.30
C GLU A 345 -8.45 18.52 -7.13
N THR A 346 -9.55 17.87 -6.77
CA THR A 346 -10.58 18.48 -5.93
C THR A 346 -10.13 18.45 -4.47
N PRO A 347 -10.28 19.53 -3.68
CA PRO A 347 -10.04 19.47 -2.24
C PRO A 347 -10.93 18.38 -1.66
N GLU A 348 -10.34 17.46 -0.88
CA GLU A 348 -10.98 16.20 -0.49
C GLU A 348 -12.37 16.46 0.09
N SER A 349 -13.39 16.15 -0.69
CA SER A 349 -14.76 16.00 -0.19
C SER A 349 -14.86 14.62 0.44
N SER A 350 -14.00 14.41 1.44
CA SER A 350 -13.97 13.22 2.26
C SER A 350 -15.26 13.19 3.07
N GLU A 351 -16.20 12.39 2.59
CA GLU A 351 -17.28 11.87 3.41
C GLU A 351 -16.66 10.89 4.41
N VAL A 352 -15.88 11.42 5.35
CA VAL A 352 -15.46 10.74 6.58
C VAL A 352 -16.75 10.23 7.19
N GLN A 353 -16.92 8.91 7.20
CA GLN A 353 -18.18 8.33 7.63
C GLN A 353 -18.40 8.70 9.10
N LEU A 354 -19.44 9.49 9.35
CA LEU A 354 -19.91 9.82 10.70
C LEU A 354 -20.28 8.51 11.40
N VAL A 355 -19.38 8.03 12.26
CA VAL A 355 -19.57 6.78 12.98
C VAL A 355 -20.72 6.97 13.97
N SER A 356 -21.74 6.10 13.88
CA SER A 356 -22.96 6.17 14.72
C SER A 356 -22.72 5.79 16.19
N ASP A 357 -21.51 5.35 16.53
CA ASP A 357 -21.04 5.21 17.90
C ASP A 357 -19.51 5.27 17.98
N SER A 358 -19.03 5.95 19.02
CA SER A 358 -17.64 5.93 19.50
C SER A 358 -16.99 4.55 19.54
N VAL A 359 -17.74 3.49 19.90
CA VAL A 359 -17.21 2.11 20.00
C VAL A 359 -16.77 1.57 18.64
N PHE A 360 -17.48 1.91 17.56
CA PHE A 360 -17.14 1.46 16.21
C PHE A 360 -16.02 2.29 15.57
N ASP A 361 -15.58 3.38 16.21
CA ASP A 361 -14.46 4.20 15.74
C ASP A 361 -13.11 3.48 15.87
N LEU A 362 -13.00 2.53 16.80
CA LEU A 362 -11.87 1.60 16.96
C LEU A 362 -11.60 0.73 15.70
N ARG A 363 -12.50 0.74 14.71
CA ARG A 363 -12.23 0.15 13.39
C ARG A 363 -11.18 0.94 12.61
N TYR A 364 -11.00 2.24 12.88
CA TYR A 364 -10.11 3.10 12.11
C TYR A 364 -8.78 3.36 12.83
N ILE A 365 -7.75 3.70 12.07
CA ILE A 365 -6.46 4.08 12.67
C ILE A 365 -6.61 5.42 13.40
N PRO A 366 -6.18 5.51 14.68
CA PRO A 366 -6.20 6.76 15.43
C PRO A 366 -5.52 7.93 14.71
N ASP A 367 -6.16 9.11 14.74
CA ASP A 367 -5.79 10.27 13.93
C ASP A 367 -4.37 10.79 14.22
N ASN A 368 -3.91 10.64 15.46
CA ASN A 368 -2.54 10.92 15.91
C ASN A 368 -1.46 10.00 15.26
N ILE A 369 -1.83 8.78 14.87
CA ILE A 369 -0.94 7.79 14.23
C ILE A 369 -1.12 7.82 12.70
N SER A 370 -2.29 8.24 12.21
CA SER A 370 -2.66 8.26 10.78
C SER A 370 -1.59 8.79 9.83
N ARG A 371 -0.85 9.85 10.22
CA ARG A 371 0.22 10.48 9.43
C ARG A 371 1.38 9.56 9.04
N VAL A 372 1.62 8.50 9.81
CA VAL A 372 2.71 7.53 9.58
C VAL A 372 2.18 6.12 9.31
N ALA A 373 0.87 5.97 9.16
CA ALA A 373 0.20 4.67 9.15
C ALA A 373 0.16 3.96 7.80
N ASP A 374 0.69 4.57 6.72
CA ASP A 374 0.60 4.04 5.35
C ASP A 374 1.06 2.58 5.23
N LYS A 375 2.03 2.16 6.04
CA LYS A 375 2.50 0.77 6.10
C LYS A 375 1.46 -0.23 6.61
N LEU A 376 0.68 0.14 7.62
CA LEU A 376 -0.47 -0.65 8.05
C LEU A 376 -1.61 -0.57 7.01
N LEU A 377 -1.72 0.54 6.28
CA LEU A 377 -2.70 0.70 5.20
C LEU A 377 -2.31 0.00 3.87
N GLU A 378 -1.08 -0.50 3.72
CA GLU A 378 -0.73 -1.50 2.69
C GLU A 378 -1.41 -2.86 2.97
N VAL A 379 -1.74 -3.18 4.23
CA VAL A 379 -2.20 -4.53 4.66
C VAL A 379 -3.62 -4.57 5.24
N SER A 380 -4.10 -3.44 5.77
CA SER A 380 -5.39 -3.28 6.46
C SER A 380 -6.14 -2.08 5.89
N VAL A 381 -6.46 -2.15 4.58
CA VAL A 381 -6.98 -1.01 3.79
C VAL A 381 -8.24 -0.36 4.35
N ASP A 382 -9.11 -1.11 5.04
CA ASP A 382 -10.36 -0.63 5.64
C ASP A 382 -10.21 -0.07 7.06
N ALA A 383 -8.96 0.05 7.55
CA ALA A 383 -8.61 0.87 8.70
C ALA A 383 -8.47 2.37 8.33
N ASP A 384 -8.42 2.72 7.04
CA ASP A 384 -8.42 4.10 6.56
C ASP A 384 -9.84 4.70 6.71
N ARG A 385 -10.00 5.81 7.43
CA ARG A 385 -11.29 6.52 7.55
C ARG A 385 -11.88 6.93 6.19
N LYS A 386 -11.02 7.09 5.17
CA LYS A 386 -11.39 7.42 3.79
C LYS A 386 -11.74 6.19 2.95
N TYR A 387 -11.70 4.97 3.50
CA TYR A 387 -11.91 3.75 2.71
C TYR A 387 -13.31 3.66 2.09
N ALA A 388 -14.34 3.71 2.93
CA ALA A 388 -15.69 3.38 2.51
C ALA A 388 -16.35 4.47 1.63
N GLY A 389 -17.15 4.04 0.66
CA GLY A 389 -17.92 4.93 -0.22
C GLY A 389 -19.26 5.33 0.39
N TRP A 390 -19.98 6.24 -0.27
CA TRP A 390 -21.32 6.68 0.17
C TRP A 390 -22.40 5.60 -0.05
N SER A 391 -22.20 4.65 -0.98
CA SER A 391 -23.10 3.50 -1.13
C SER A 391 -22.60 2.34 -0.24
N PRO A 392 -23.46 1.63 0.51
CA PRO A 392 -23.07 0.47 1.29
C PRO A 392 -22.23 -0.54 0.49
N GLY A 393 -21.18 -1.10 1.10
CA GLY A 393 -20.30 -2.07 0.45
C GLY A 393 -19.53 -1.57 -0.79
N SER A 394 -19.51 -0.26 -1.02
CA SER A 394 -18.65 0.39 -2.02
C SER A 394 -17.47 1.10 -1.34
N THR A 395 -16.49 1.50 -2.14
CA THR A 395 -15.31 2.27 -1.72
C THR A 395 -15.39 3.71 -2.23
N SER A 396 -14.71 4.63 -1.55
CA SER A 396 -14.37 5.94 -2.11
C SER A 396 -13.26 5.79 -3.15
N LEU A 397 -12.84 6.87 -3.84
CA LEU A 397 -11.63 6.83 -4.66
C LEU A 397 -10.34 6.49 -3.86
N THR A 398 -10.32 6.75 -2.55
CA THR A 398 -9.17 6.44 -1.68
C THR A 398 -9.20 5.00 -1.18
N GLY A 399 -10.35 4.48 -0.73
CA GLY A 399 -10.47 3.05 -0.40
C GLY A 399 -10.41 2.14 -1.61
N PHE A 400 -10.70 2.70 -2.77
CA PHE A 400 -10.27 2.20 -4.05
C PHE A 400 -8.73 2.21 -4.11
N ALA A 401 -8.04 3.36 -4.14
CA ALA A 401 -6.56 3.49 -4.23
C ALA A 401 -5.77 2.51 -3.32
N ARG A 402 -6.23 2.29 -2.08
CA ARG A 402 -5.66 1.30 -1.14
C ARG A 402 -5.74 -0.14 -1.64
N GLU A 403 -6.87 -0.58 -2.22
CA GLU A 403 -7.05 -1.98 -2.67
C GLU A 403 -6.06 -2.37 -3.78
N ALA A 404 -5.67 -1.48 -4.73
CA ALA A 404 -4.57 -1.80 -5.66
C ALA A 404 -3.26 -2.10 -4.94
N THR A 405 -2.91 -1.23 -3.99
CA THR A 405 -1.66 -1.33 -3.24
C THR A 405 -1.61 -2.65 -2.46
N PHE A 406 -2.77 -3.09 -1.95
CA PHE A 406 -2.95 -4.40 -1.31
C PHE A 406 -2.85 -5.55 -2.31
N TRP A 407 -3.68 -5.59 -3.37
CA TRP A 407 -3.77 -6.74 -4.27
C TRP A 407 -2.53 -6.95 -5.13
N ASN A 408 -1.93 -5.87 -5.65
CA ASN A 408 -0.67 -5.93 -6.39
C ASN A 408 0.52 -6.42 -5.54
N ARG A 409 0.35 -6.52 -4.20
CA ARG A 409 1.35 -7.02 -3.25
C ARG A 409 0.86 -8.23 -2.45
N ALA A 410 -0.33 -8.75 -2.71
CA ALA A 410 -0.97 -9.76 -1.85
C ALA A 410 -0.15 -11.07 -1.75
N SER A 411 0.57 -11.44 -2.80
CA SER A 411 1.51 -12.57 -2.84
C SER A 411 2.85 -12.29 -2.16
N GLU A 412 3.28 -11.03 -2.09
CA GLU A 412 4.53 -10.61 -1.42
C GLU A 412 4.34 -10.43 0.09
N LEU A 413 3.15 -10.02 0.52
CA LEU A 413 2.84 -9.56 1.88
C LEU A 413 3.06 -10.59 2.99
N GLU A 414 3.07 -11.90 2.67
CA GLU A 414 3.32 -12.96 3.65
C GLU A 414 4.82 -13.26 3.85
N ASN A 415 5.69 -12.84 2.92
CA ASN A 415 7.14 -13.11 2.94
C ASN A 415 8.02 -11.86 3.09
N ARG A 416 7.42 -10.66 3.08
CA ARG A 416 8.13 -9.37 3.09
C ARG A 416 8.66 -9.01 4.48
N VAL A 417 9.99 -8.96 4.61
CA VAL A 417 10.67 -8.31 5.75
C VAL A 417 10.91 -6.84 5.42
N ASP A 418 10.13 -5.93 5.99
CA ASP A 418 10.37 -4.49 5.83
C ASP A 418 11.66 -4.04 6.56
N PRO A 419 12.44 -3.10 6.00
CA PRO A 419 13.67 -2.62 6.61
C PRO A 419 13.37 -1.85 7.90
N SER A 420 13.99 -2.30 8.99
CA SER A 420 13.85 -1.76 10.34
C SER A 420 15.20 -1.29 10.86
N TRP A 421 15.24 -0.10 11.46
CA TRP A 421 16.33 0.25 12.38
C TRP A 421 16.28 -0.71 13.57
N LYS A 422 17.44 -1.09 14.12
CA LYS A 422 17.53 -1.99 15.27
C LYS A 422 18.61 -1.50 16.20
N ARG A 423 18.25 -1.24 17.46
CA ARG A 423 19.23 -1.03 18.53
C ARG A 423 19.71 -2.38 19.07
N THR A 424 21.01 -2.52 19.35
CA THR A 424 21.58 -3.73 19.97
C THR A 424 21.62 -3.64 21.50
N LYS A 425 21.80 -2.42 22.03
CA LYS A 425 21.82 -2.11 23.47
C LYS A 425 20.41 -1.79 23.99
N SER A 426 20.04 -2.45 25.08
CA SER A 426 18.85 -2.14 25.88
C SER A 426 19.24 -1.91 27.33
N LYS A 427 18.86 -0.75 27.88
CA LYS A 427 19.02 -0.43 29.30
C LYS A 427 17.94 -1.13 30.12
N GLN A 428 18.34 -1.87 31.16
CA GLN A 428 17.40 -2.38 32.16
C GLN A 428 16.82 -1.22 32.99
N LEU A 429 15.52 -1.27 33.29
CA LEU A 429 14.79 -0.25 34.01
C LEU A 429 14.00 -0.88 35.16
N TYR A 430 13.90 -0.17 36.28
CA TYR A 430 13.03 -0.59 37.38
C TYR A 430 11.55 -0.35 37.02
N THR A 431 10.67 -1.28 37.39
CA THR A 431 9.21 -1.18 37.16
C THR A 431 8.61 0.11 37.74
N SER A 432 9.14 0.59 38.88
CA SER A 432 8.77 1.88 39.48
C SER A 432 9.05 3.07 38.58
N PHE A 433 10.21 3.11 37.91
CA PHE A 433 10.56 4.15 36.95
C PHE A 433 9.62 4.11 35.72
N ILE A 434 9.37 2.93 35.16
CA ILE A 434 8.45 2.74 34.04
C ILE A 434 7.05 3.24 34.43
N HIS A 435 6.53 2.86 35.60
CA HIS A 435 5.20 3.26 36.06
C HIS A 435 5.10 4.76 36.39
N GLN A 436 6.11 5.37 37.00
CA GLN A 436 6.15 6.80 37.28
C GLN A 436 6.20 7.62 35.98
N ARG A 437 7.04 7.22 35.03
CA ARG A 437 7.20 7.89 33.74
C ARG A 437 5.97 7.69 32.85
N TRP A 438 5.34 6.52 32.88
CA TRP A 438 4.03 6.29 32.24
C TRP A 438 2.94 7.20 32.80
N LYS A 439 2.79 7.29 34.14
CA LYS A 439 1.83 8.22 34.76
C LYS A 439 2.06 9.66 34.31
N LYS A 440 3.32 10.11 34.26
CA LYS A 440 3.67 11.46 33.78
C LYS A 440 3.30 11.65 32.31
N ILE A 441 3.74 10.76 31.42
CA ILE A 441 3.57 10.95 29.97
C ILE A 441 2.12 10.81 29.48
N VAL A 442 1.26 10.14 30.25
CA VAL A 442 -0.18 10.09 29.98
C VAL A 442 -0.91 11.35 30.48
N ALA A 443 -0.46 11.95 31.60
CA ALA A 443 -1.08 13.15 32.17
C ALA A 443 -0.59 14.48 31.56
N GLU A 444 0.70 14.58 31.25
CA GLU A 444 1.40 15.82 30.84
C GLU A 444 1.93 15.76 29.40
N GLY A 445 1.82 14.61 28.72
CA GLY A 445 2.50 14.37 27.45
C GLY A 445 4.02 14.51 27.60
N LEU A 446 4.65 15.26 26.69
CA LEU A 446 6.06 15.62 26.77
C LEU A 446 6.34 16.88 27.63
N GLY A 447 5.31 17.52 28.17
CA GLY A 447 5.40 18.84 28.82
C GLY A 447 5.52 20.01 27.84
N ASP A 448 5.14 21.20 28.32
CA ASP A 448 5.22 22.47 27.57
C ASP A 448 6.64 23.07 27.59
N ASP A 449 7.45 22.71 28.58
CA ASP A 449 8.84 23.17 28.74
C ASP A 449 9.86 22.31 27.96
N PHE A 450 9.37 21.39 27.13
CA PHE A 450 10.16 20.47 26.33
C PHE A 450 11.08 21.19 25.33
N THR A 451 12.28 20.66 25.17
CA THR A 451 13.26 21.09 24.16
C THR A 451 14.03 19.86 23.68
N ASP A 452 14.61 19.91 22.48
CA ASP A 452 15.40 18.82 21.91
C ASP A 452 16.44 18.27 22.90
N ARG A 453 17.20 19.13 23.59
CA ARG A 453 18.15 18.70 24.64
C ARG A 453 17.47 17.93 25.79
N LYS A 454 16.42 18.48 26.41
CA LYS A 454 15.66 17.77 27.46
C LYS A 454 15.08 16.44 26.96
N GLY A 455 14.62 16.40 25.71
CA GLY A 455 14.09 15.20 25.06
C GLY A 455 15.18 14.14 24.85
N TYR A 456 16.40 14.55 24.52
CA TYR A 456 17.57 13.67 24.43
C TYR A 456 17.94 13.13 25.82
N ASP A 457 18.06 13.98 26.84
CA ASP A 457 18.41 13.57 28.22
C ASP A 457 17.39 12.55 28.74
N GLN A 458 16.10 12.84 28.56
CA GLN A 458 15.00 11.92 28.84
C GLN A 458 15.10 10.61 28.03
N LEU A 459 15.59 10.64 26.80
CA LEU A 459 15.72 9.42 25.99
C LEU A 459 16.88 8.53 26.48
N GLU A 460 18.01 9.12 26.88
CA GLU A 460 19.14 8.41 27.47
C GLU A 460 18.80 7.80 28.85
N GLU A 461 17.91 8.43 29.62
CA GLU A 461 17.31 7.81 30.79
C GLU A 461 16.56 6.50 30.45
N LEU A 462 15.83 6.46 29.32
CA LEU A 462 14.92 5.38 28.94
C LEU A 462 15.61 4.23 28.17
N LEU A 463 16.44 4.56 27.18
CA LEU A 463 17.09 3.59 26.29
C LEU A 463 18.57 3.34 26.60
N GLY A 464 19.20 4.23 27.39
CA GLY A 464 20.65 4.35 27.44
C GLY A 464 21.21 5.18 26.26
N PRO A 465 22.53 5.44 26.24
CA PRO A 465 23.17 6.24 25.20
C PRO A 465 22.83 5.74 23.79
N SER A 466 22.82 6.63 22.81
CA SER A 466 22.63 6.25 21.40
C SER A 466 23.75 5.32 20.93
N GLU A 467 23.46 4.52 19.91
CA GLU A 467 24.48 3.69 19.26
C GLU A 467 25.27 4.48 18.22
N TYR A 468 24.74 5.64 17.81
CA TYR A 468 25.36 6.57 16.86
C TYR A 468 26.11 7.68 17.61
N THR A 469 27.42 7.83 17.32
CA THR A 469 28.20 8.99 17.75
C THR A 469 28.22 10.00 16.62
N TRP A 470 27.57 11.15 16.82
CA TRP A 470 27.48 12.21 15.82
C TRP A 470 28.77 13.04 15.78
N LEU A 471 29.23 13.40 14.58
CA LEU A 471 30.42 14.24 14.37
C LEU A 471 30.22 15.68 14.86
N ASP A 472 28.97 16.17 14.80
CA ASP A 472 28.50 17.36 15.50
C ASP A 472 27.57 16.91 16.65
N SER A 473 27.91 17.27 17.88
CA SER A 473 27.09 16.98 19.06
C SER A 473 25.71 17.64 18.99
N GLU A 474 25.58 18.78 18.31
CA GLU A 474 24.31 19.50 18.16
C GLU A 474 23.34 18.81 17.20
N GLU A 475 23.82 18.00 16.25
CA GLU A 475 22.94 17.12 15.45
C GLU A 475 22.35 16.00 16.31
N GLY A 476 23.14 15.41 17.22
CA GLY A 476 22.70 14.29 18.07
C GLY A 476 21.52 14.60 18.97
N TYR A 477 21.36 15.87 19.40
CA TYR A 477 20.21 16.30 20.20
C TYR A 477 18.89 16.35 19.41
N LYS A 478 18.89 16.36 18.07
CA LYS A 478 17.69 16.78 17.30
C LYS A 478 16.55 15.74 17.32
N LEU A 479 15.32 16.22 17.47
CA LEU A 479 14.09 15.44 17.65
C LEU A 479 13.94 14.24 16.69
N ARG A 480 14.27 14.44 15.40
CA ARG A 480 14.21 13.39 14.36
C ARG A 480 15.06 12.14 14.70
N HIS A 481 16.22 12.31 15.34
CA HIS A 481 17.11 11.21 15.70
C HIS A 481 16.65 10.51 16.98
N GLN A 482 16.04 11.27 17.90
CA GLN A 482 15.33 10.70 19.06
C GLN A 482 14.19 9.78 18.60
N ILE A 483 13.45 10.18 17.56
CA ILE A 483 12.43 9.35 16.92
C ILE A 483 13.07 8.09 16.31
N THR A 484 14.15 8.21 15.53
CA THR A 484 14.89 7.04 14.98
C THR A 484 15.32 6.06 16.08
N ASP A 485 15.85 6.54 17.20
CA ASP A 485 16.27 5.69 18.33
C ASP A 485 15.10 4.97 19.01
N LEU A 486 13.93 5.61 19.14
CA LEU A 486 12.70 4.98 19.63
C LEU A 486 12.19 3.91 18.65
N LEU A 487 12.14 4.20 17.35
CA LEU A 487 11.75 3.24 16.30
C LEU A 487 12.70 2.01 16.28
N GLY A 488 14.00 2.26 16.47
CA GLY A 488 15.03 1.21 16.59
C GLY A 488 14.92 0.38 17.87
N ALA A 489 14.41 0.95 18.96
CA ALA A 489 14.13 0.21 20.20
C ALA A 489 12.88 -0.67 20.09
N LEU A 490 11.80 -0.18 19.46
CA LEU A 490 10.56 -0.96 19.24
C LEU A 490 10.80 -2.19 18.35
N SER A 491 11.62 -2.01 17.30
CA SER A 491 11.96 -3.05 16.33
C SER A 491 12.86 -4.17 16.88
N SER A 492 13.62 -3.89 17.95
CA SER A 492 14.49 -4.86 18.64
C SER A 492 13.83 -5.50 19.88
N SER A 493 12.53 -5.32 20.10
CA SER A 493 11.88 -5.70 21.35
C SER A 493 11.69 -7.20 21.54
N ILE A 494 11.85 -7.65 22.79
CA ILE A 494 11.60 -9.04 23.23
C ILE A 494 10.11 -9.41 23.25
N VAL A 495 9.23 -8.42 23.35
CA VAL A 495 7.77 -8.60 23.28
C VAL A 495 7.40 -9.02 21.84
N PRO A 496 6.59 -10.08 21.64
CA PRO A 496 6.12 -10.48 20.31
C PRO A 496 5.41 -9.35 19.55
N SER A 497 5.36 -9.43 18.22
CA SER A 497 4.58 -8.47 17.43
C SER A 497 3.09 -8.74 17.60
N PHE A 498 2.30 -7.71 17.92
CA PHE A 498 0.84 -7.80 17.97
C PHE A 498 0.21 -8.22 16.62
N GLU A 499 0.92 -7.99 15.51
CA GLU A 499 0.57 -8.46 14.17
C GLU A 499 0.37 -9.99 14.09
N ALA A 500 1.03 -10.76 14.97
CA ALA A 500 0.92 -12.21 15.06
C ALA A 500 -0.03 -12.69 16.17
N THR A 501 -0.35 -11.86 17.17
CA THR A 501 -1.19 -12.25 18.32
C THR A 501 -2.61 -11.71 18.29
N GLY A 502 -2.84 -10.57 17.61
CA GLY A 502 -4.14 -9.92 17.49
C GLY A 502 -4.76 -9.39 18.80
N SER A 503 -4.06 -9.52 19.93
CA SER A 503 -4.59 -9.28 21.29
C SER A 503 -3.56 -8.55 22.15
N ILE A 504 -4.02 -7.53 22.89
CA ILE A 504 -3.18 -6.72 23.78
C ILE A 504 -3.11 -7.36 25.16
N ALA A 505 -4.26 -7.78 25.71
CA ALA A 505 -4.38 -8.49 26.98
C ALA A 505 -3.59 -9.80 27.00
N LEU A 506 -3.49 -10.52 25.88
CA LEU A 506 -2.68 -11.74 25.76
C LEU A 506 -1.18 -11.46 26.01
N LEU A 507 -0.65 -10.34 25.51
CA LEU A 507 0.75 -9.97 25.75
C LEU A 507 0.94 -9.27 27.11
N ALA A 508 -0.02 -8.47 27.55
CA ALA A 508 0.01 -7.83 28.88
C ALA A 508 0.01 -8.86 30.02
N PHE A 509 -0.68 -10.00 29.86
CA PHE A 509 -0.81 -11.02 30.91
C PHE A 509 -0.12 -12.35 30.58
N TYR A 510 0.81 -12.36 29.61
CA TYR A 510 1.47 -13.57 29.13
C TYR A 510 2.18 -14.35 30.26
N GLU A 511 2.83 -13.66 31.19
CA GLU A 511 3.47 -14.21 32.40
C GLU A 511 2.52 -14.99 33.34
N LYS A 512 1.19 -14.74 33.25
CA LYS A 512 0.14 -15.43 34.02
C LYS A 512 -0.40 -16.65 33.28
N ILE A 513 -0.06 -16.81 31.99
CA ILE A 513 -0.54 -17.85 31.09
C ILE A 513 0.55 -18.91 30.88
N ASP A 514 1.81 -18.48 30.68
CA ASP A 514 2.98 -19.34 30.58
C ASP A 514 3.96 -19.10 31.73
N PRO A 515 4.15 -20.06 32.66
CA PRO A 515 5.14 -19.98 33.73
C PRO A 515 6.61 -19.86 33.27
N ASN A 516 6.89 -20.09 31.98
CA ASN A 516 8.22 -19.97 31.37
C ASN A 516 8.33 -18.78 30.41
N ALA A 517 7.45 -17.78 30.56
CA ALA A 517 7.41 -16.59 29.72
C ALA A 517 8.79 -15.91 29.61
N ARG A 518 9.20 -15.59 28.37
CA ARG A 518 10.49 -14.95 28.06
C ARG A 518 10.53 -13.44 28.35
N PHE A 519 9.39 -12.86 28.67
CA PHE A 519 9.19 -11.43 28.95
C PHE A 519 8.05 -11.31 29.98
N GLY A 520 8.08 -10.28 30.83
CA GLY A 520 7.06 -10.02 31.83
C GLY A 520 6.22 -8.77 31.53
N PHE A 521 5.29 -8.44 32.43
CA PHE A 521 4.48 -7.23 32.35
C PHE A 521 5.33 -5.95 32.34
N ALA A 522 6.50 -5.96 32.99
CA ALA A 522 7.45 -4.84 32.95
C ALA A 522 8.03 -4.61 31.55
N ASP A 523 8.32 -5.67 30.78
CA ASP A 523 8.80 -5.56 29.39
C ASP A 523 7.69 -5.07 28.45
N PHE A 524 6.46 -5.56 28.64
CA PHE A 524 5.27 -5.06 27.97
C PHE A 524 5.08 -3.55 28.23
N MET A 525 5.08 -3.11 29.50
CA MET A 525 4.94 -1.70 29.84
C MET A 525 6.11 -0.84 29.35
N ARG A 526 7.33 -1.40 29.25
CA ARG A 526 8.46 -0.73 28.59
C ARG A 526 8.22 -0.54 27.10
N GLN A 527 7.69 -1.54 26.39
CA GLN A 527 7.33 -1.43 24.97
C GLN A 527 6.27 -0.35 24.77
N MET A 528 5.21 -0.36 25.58
CA MET A 528 4.14 0.64 25.51
C MET A 528 4.68 2.05 25.79
N LEU A 529 5.55 2.23 26.79
CA LEU A 529 6.15 3.53 27.10
C LEU A 529 7.01 4.07 25.93
N VAL A 530 7.89 3.25 25.35
CA VAL A 530 8.71 3.63 24.18
C VAL A 530 7.82 4.02 22.99
N ALA A 531 6.75 3.27 22.74
CA ALA A 531 5.80 3.58 21.66
C ALA A 531 5.02 4.87 21.93
N ARG A 532 4.61 5.14 23.19
CA ARG A 532 3.95 6.40 23.57
C ARG A 532 4.86 7.61 23.41
N GLU A 533 6.15 7.50 23.76
CA GLU A 533 7.13 8.55 23.51
C GLU A 533 7.29 8.83 22.01
N ALA A 534 7.31 7.77 21.19
CA ALA A 534 7.46 7.90 19.74
C ALA A 534 6.30 8.66 19.10
N ILE A 535 5.05 8.35 19.47
CA ILE A 535 3.85 9.08 18.99
C ILE A 535 3.96 10.56 19.31
N LEU A 536 4.20 10.90 20.59
CA LEU A 536 4.21 12.29 21.05
C LEU A 536 5.35 13.12 20.43
N ARG A 537 6.50 12.48 20.13
CA ARG A 537 7.62 13.15 19.44
C ARG A 537 7.32 13.32 17.95
N ILE A 538 6.75 12.32 17.27
CA ILE A 538 6.28 12.41 15.88
C ILE A 538 5.19 13.49 15.72
N GLN A 539 4.30 13.67 16.70
CA GLN A 539 3.28 14.73 16.68
C GLN A 539 3.85 16.16 16.77
N ARG A 540 5.10 16.35 17.20
CA ARG A 540 5.79 17.64 17.31
C ARG A 540 6.73 17.96 16.14
N ASP A 541 6.80 17.09 15.13
CA ASP A 541 7.63 17.24 13.92
C ASP A 541 6.70 17.27 12.69
N ASP A 542 6.93 18.20 11.77
CA ASP A 542 6.13 18.38 10.55
C ASP A 542 6.42 17.33 9.46
N ARG A 543 7.43 16.48 9.66
CA ARG A 543 7.78 15.38 8.75
C ARG A 543 6.64 14.37 8.59
N ARG A 544 6.36 14.00 7.34
CA ARG A 544 5.40 12.95 6.97
C ARG A 544 6.00 11.54 6.87
N TRP A 545 7.31 11.39 7.03
CA TRP A 545 7.99 10.11 6.86
C TRP A 545 9.24 9.98 7.75
N TYR A 546 9.45 8.76 8.23
CA TYR A 546 10.64 8.33 8.97
C TYR A 546 11.02 6.92 8.50
N GLY A 547 12.32 6.69 8.27
CA GLY A 547 12.82 5.33 7.99
C GLY A 547 12.58 4.41 9.18
N GLY A 548 12.36 3.11 8.92
CA GLY A 548 12.19 2.08 9.93
C GLY A 548 10.81 2.00 10.60
N ILE A 549 9.83 2.80 10.18
CA ILE A 549 8.42 2.55 10.55
C ILE A 549 7.94 1.30 9.81
N THR A 550 7.62 0.25 10.56
CA THR A 550 7.13 -1.05 10.09
C THR A 550 5.72 -1.32 10.61
N THR A 551 5.02 -2.30 10.03
CA THR A 551 3.68 -2.71 10.49
C THR A 551 3.65 -3.07 11.97
N ARG A 552 4.66 -3.81 12.46
CA ARG A 552 4.89 -4.05 13.89
C ARG A 552 4.87 -2.76 14.71
N VAL A 553 5.68 -1.78 14.31
CA VAL A 553 5.84 -0.52 15.06
C VAL A 553 4.54 0.29 15.10
N ILE A 554 3.75 0.28 14.02
CA ILE A 554 2.43 0.93 14.01
C ILE A 554 1.46 0.21 14.96
N TYR A 555 1.48 -1.14 15.02
CA TYR A 555 0.72 -1.88 16.02
C TYR A 555 1.18 -1.61 17.46
N ASP A 556 2.50 -1.54 17.72
CA ASP A 556 3.06 -1.14 19.02
C ASP A 556 2.57 0.26 19.44
N MET A 557 2.50 1.22 18.49
CA MET A 557 1.95 2.57 18.71
C MET A 557 0.44 2.54 19.02
N ILE A 558 -0.37 1.83 18.23
CA ILE A 558 -1.82 1.74 18.45
C ILE A 558 -2.10 1.10 19.82
N ALA A 559 -1.38 0.04 20.18
CA ALA A 559 -1.53 -0.61 21.48
C ALA A 559 -1.21 0.35 22.65
N ALA A 560 -0.14 1.14 22.54
CA ALA A 560 0.25 2.11 23.56
C ALA A 560 -0.75 3.28 23.67
N ASP A 561 -1.36 3.72 22.57
CA ASP A 561 -2.37 4.77 22.59
C ASP A 561 -3.69 4.30 23.22
N LEU A 562 -4.19 3.12 22.81
CA LEU A 562 -5.39 2.51 23.41
C LEU A 562 -5.19 2.22 24.92
N TRP A 563 -4.03 1.71 25.31
CA TRP A 563 -3.70 1.49 26.73
C TRP A 563 -3.63 2.81 27.53
N ALA A 564 -3.08 3.88 26.93
CA ALA A 564 -3.02 5.21 27.55
C ALA A 564 -4.40 5.87 27.71
N GLN A 565 -5.34 5.60 26.81
CA GLN A 565 -6.69 6.16 26.86
C GLN A 565 -7.61 5.39 27.82
N ASN A 566 -7.52 4.06 27.85
CA ASN A 566 -8.56 3.22 28.44
C ASN A 566 -8.23 2.57 29.80
N MET A 567 -6.94 2.51 30.18
CA MET A 567 -6.48 1.79 31.38
C MET A 567 -6.11 2.75 32.52
N GLU A 568 -6.89 2.72 33.60
CA GLU A 568 -6.61 3.46 34.84
C GLU A 568 -5.52 2.75 35.66
N VAL A 569 -4.57 3.51 36.22
CA VAL A 569 -3.56 2.96 37.13
C VAL A 569 -4.11 2.90 38.56
N ASN A 570 -4.12 1.71 39.14
CA ASN A 570 -4.55 1.43 40.50
C ASN A 570 -3.53 1.90 41.56
N ILE A 571 -3.94 1.91 42.83
CA ILE A 571 -3.13 2.26 44.01
C ILE A 571 -1.91 1.32 44.10
N ASP A 572 -2.12 0.01 43.91
CA ASP A 572 -1.07 -1.03 43.92
C ASP A 572 -0.19 -1.02 42.65
N ALA A 573 -0.24 0.06 41.86
CA ALA A 573 0.44 0.27 40.58
C ALA A 573 0.16 -0.76 39.46
N GLY A 574 -0.79 -1.68 39.66
CA GLY A 574 -1.42 -2.45 38.57
C GLY A 574 -2.36 -1.58 37.72
N PHE A 575 -2.81 -2.11 36.58
CA PHE A 575 -3.73 -1.43 35.67
C PHE A 575 -5.11 -2.09 35.68
N LYS A 576 -6.17 -1.29 35.54
CA LYS A 576 -7.56 -1.75 35.42
C LYS A 576 -8.26 -1.02 34.28
N VAL A 577 -9.24 -1.67 33.67
CA VAL A 577 -10.17 -1.03 32.71
C VAL A 577 -10.96 0.06 33.44
N SER A 578 -11.11 1.24 32.83
CA SER A 578 -11.99 2.29 33.37
C SER A 578 -13.45 1.83 33.39
N LYS A 579 -14.20 2.13 34.46
CA LYS A 579 -15.63 1.77 34.53
C LYS A 579 -16.45 2.39 33.39
N ASN A 580 -16.06 3.58 32.93
CA ASN A 580 -16.73 4.25 31.81
C ASN A 580 -16.49 3.50 30.49
N VAL A 581 -15.25 3.07 30.22
CA VAL A 581 -14.90 2.29 29.03
C VAL A 581 -15.58 0.92 29.06
N LEU A 582 -15.55 0.21 30.20
CA LEU A 582 -16.28 -1.06 30.37
C LEU A 582 -17.78 -0.90 30.04
N GLN A 583 -18.41 0.13 30.61
CA GLN A 583 -19.82 0.42 30.37
C GLN A 583 -20.10 0.70 28.89
N GLN A 584 -19.32 1.58 28.26
CA GLN A 584 -19.40 1.96 26.85
C GLN A 584 -19.22 0.76 25.91
N GLN A 585 -18.22 -0.10 26.15
CA GLN A 585 -17.93 -1.28 25.33
C GLN A 585 -18.99 -2.39 25.51
N MET A 586 -19.56 -2.55 26.70
CA MET A 586 -20.67 -3.48 26.93
C MET A 586 -21.98 -2.98 26.30
N ASP A 587 -22.27 -1.67 26.36
CA ASP A 587 -23.41 -1.09 25.63
C ASP A 587 -23.22 -1.20 24.11
N GLY A 588 -22.00 -1.01 23.62
CA GLY A 588 -21.63 -1.15 22.21
C GLY A 588 -21.84 -2.57 21.65
N ILE A 589 -21.50 -3.62 22.42
CA ILE A 589 -21.72 -5.01 21.98
C ILE A 589 -23.20 -5.40 22.04
N ILE A 590 -23.97 -4.86 22.99
CA ILE A 590 -25.44 -5.02 23.06
C ILE A 590 -26.09 -4.32 21.85
N LYS A 591 -25.72 -3.07 21.57
CA LYS A 591 -26.16 -2.31 20.39
C LYS A 591 -25.81 -3.03 19.08
N PHE A 592 -24.62 -3.64 18.99
CA PHE A 592 -24.23 -4.44 17.82
C PHE A 592 -25.18 -5.64 17.61
N VAL A 593 -25.43 -6.47 18.62
CA VAL A 593 -26.30 -7.65 18.45
C VAL A 593 -27.77 -7.27 18.24
N ASP A 594 -28.23 -6.16 18.81
CA ASP A 594 -29.60 -5.65 18.63
C ASP A 594 -29.82 -5.05 17.23
N GLU A 595 -28.93 -4.15 16.76
CA GLU A 595 -29.06 -3.55 15.42
C GLU A 595 -28.88 -4.59 14.32
N MET A 596 -27.89 -5.48 14.46
CA MET A 596 -27.62 -6.56 13.50
C MET A 596 -28.58 -7.75 13.63
N GLN A 597 -29.49 -7.76 14.62
CA GLN A 597 -30.44 -8.87 14.88
C GLN A 597 -29.73 -10.23 15.01
N TRP A 598 -28.61 -10.23 15.72
CA TRP A 598 -27.66 -11.35 15.74
C TRP A 598 -28.23 -12.55 16.50
N PRO A 599 -28.10 -13.80 16.00
CA PRO A 599 -28.58 -14.98 16.71
C PRO A 599 -27.98 -15.10 18.11
N TYR A 600 -28.81 -15.49 19.08
CA TYR A 600 -28.45 -15.55 20.51
C TYR A 600 -28.16 -14.16 21.17
N ALA A 601 -28.64 -13.05 20.58
CA ALA A 601 -28.53 -11.71 21.17
C ALA A 601 -28.94 -11.63 22.65
N ASP A 602 -30.00 -12.34 23.08
CA ASP A 602 -30.42 -12.35 24.49
C ASP A 602 -29.45 -13.04 25.44
N GLU A 603 -28.71 -14.06 24.98
CA GLU A 603 -27.62 -14.66 25.77
C GLU A 603 -26.47 -13.66 25.93
N VAL A 604 -26.10 -13.00 24.83
CA VAL A 604 -25.04 -11.97 24.81
C VAL A 604 -25.42 -10.79 25.70
N ARG A 605 -26.64 -10.27 25.57
CA ARG A 605 -27.22 -9.19 26.39
C ARG A 605 -27.17 -9.54 27.88
N LYS A 606 -27.58 -10.77 28.24
CA LYS A 606 -27.57 -11.23 29.63
C LYS A 606 -26.15 -11.33 30.20
N THR A 607 -25.21 -11.92 29.47
CA THR A 607 -23.82 -12.03 29.94
C THR A 607 -23.11 -10.67 29.98
N ALA A 608 -23.34 -9.79 29.00
CA ALA A 608 -22.79 -8.43 28.99
C ALA A 608 -23.32 -7.60 30.18
N ASN A 609 -24.61 -7.65 30.47
CA ASN A 609 -25.19 -6.98 31.65
C ASN A 609 -24.61 -7.53 32.96
N HIS A 610 -24.41 -8.84 33.08
CA HIS A 610 -23.75 -9.42 34.25
C HIS A 610 -22.30 -8.90 34.41
N LEU A 611 -21.54 -8.79 33.31
CA LEU A 611 -20.16 -8.25 33.34
C LEU A 611 -20.08 -6.74 33.64
N ARG A 612 -21.14 -5.96 33.39
CA ARG A 612 -21.25 -4.55 33.81
C ARG A 612 -21.44 -4.38 35.31
N GLU A 613 -22.08 -5.36 35.95
CA GLU A 613 -22.44 -5.35 37.38
C GLU A 613 -21.43 -6.10 38.27
N ALA A 614 -20.70 -7.06 37.70
CA ALA A 614 -19.72 -7.89 38.39
C ALA A 614 -18.56 -7.09 39.01
N GLN A 615 -18.08 -7.54 40.17
CA GLN A 615 -16.91 -6.99 40.83
C GLN A 615 -15.62 -7.47 40.17
N ALA A 616 -14.54 -6.70 40.30
CA ALA A 616 -13.25 -6.99 39.65
C ALA A 616 -12.61 -8.34 40.02
N HIS A 617 -13.05 -8.99 41.11
CA HIS A 617 -12.60 -10.32 41.52
C HIS A 617 -13.49 -11.48 41.03
N GLU A 618 -14.68 -11.16 40.49
CA GLU A 618 -15.65 -12.11 39.92
C GLU A 618 -15.44 -12.27 38.40
N ILE A 619 -14.81 -11.25 37.77
CA ILE A 619 -14.51 -11.21 36.34
C ILE A 619 -13.34 -12.16 36.01
N ASN A 620 -13.67 -13.35 35.50
CA ASN A 620 -12.73 -14.29 34.90
C ASN A 620 -13.16 -14.57 33.46
N VAL A 621 -12.47 -13.96 32.49
CA VAL A 621 -12.87 -13.92 31.07
C VAL A 621 -11.70 -14.23 30.12
N ASP A 622 -12.03 -14.64 28.91
CA ASP A 622 -11.09 -14.82 27.80
C ASP A 622 -10.41 -13.49 27.42
N VAL A 623 -9.14 -13.56 26.98
CA VAL A 623 -8.33 -12.37 26.63
C VAL A 623 -9.00 -11.46 25.58
N ARG A 624 -9.80 -12.00 24.66
CA ARG A 624 -10.53 -11.23 23.64
C ARG A 624 -11.72 -10.46 24.23
N VAL A 625 -12.36 -11.03 25.26
CA VAL A 625 -13.39 -10.33 26.04
C VAL A 625 -12.76 -9.25 26.91
N HIS A 626 -11.58 -9.50 27.49
CA HIS A 626 -10.81 -8.47 28.21
C HIS A 626 -10.38 -7.32 27.28
N ASP A 627 -9.85 -7.62 26.08
CA ASP A 627 -9.48 -6.59 25.11
C ASP A 627 -10.68 -5.72 24.73
N TRP A 628 -11.82 -6.35 24.42
CA TRP A 628 -13.05 -5.60 24.14
C TRP A 628 -13.54 -4.77 25.33
N MET A 629 -13.60 -5.33 26.53
CA MET A 629 -13.96 -4.60 27.76
C MET A 629 -13.07 -3.37 27.97
N GLY A 630 -11.78 -3.46 27.65
CA GLY A 630 -10.82 -2.36 27.73
C GLY A 630 -10.72 -1.48 26.49
N GLY A 631 -11.53 -1.70 25.44
CA GLY A 631 -11.39 -0.99 24.16
C GLY A 631 -10.02 -1.18 23.48
N LEU A 632 -9.29 -2.24 23.82
CA LEU A 632 -7.93 -2.56 23.37
C LEU A 632 -7.96 -3.34 22.04
N VAL A 633 -8.75 -2.86 21.08
CA VAL A 633 -9.06 -3.59 19.84
C VAL A 633 -8.35 -2.94 18.65
N PHE A 634 -7.64 -3.75 17.85
CA PHE A 634 -6.93 -3.25 16.67
C PHE A 634 -7.86 -2.96 15.48
N PRO A 635 -7.52 -1.93 14.67
CA PRO A 635 -8.35 -1.47 13.56
C PRO A 635 -8.29 -2.35 12.30
N GLY A 636 -9.08 -1.98 11.28
CA GLY A 636 -9.25 -2.73 10.03
C GLY A 636 -10.02 -4.03 10.25
N ALA A 637 -9.67 -5.07 9.51
CA ALA A 637 -10.29 -6.39 9.59
C ALA A 637 -10.13 -7.12 10.94
N SER A 638 -9.23 -6.67 11.83
CA SER A 638 -9.11 -7.19 13.20
C SER A 638 -10.34 -6.87 14.06
N PHE A 639 -10.84 -5.62 13.99
CA PHE A 639 -12.00 -5.15 14.75
C PHE A 639 -13.27 -6.03 14.59
N PRO A 640 -13.78 -6.30 13.35
CA PRO A 640 -14.98 -7.11 13.17
C PRO A 640 -14.81 -8.57 13.62
N LEU A 641 -13.59 -9.13 13.56
CA LEU A 641 -13.31 -10.46 14.09
C LEU A 641 -13.33 -10.49 15.62
N THR A 642 -12.80 -9.46 16.28
CA THR A 642 -12.88 -9.32 17.74
C THR A 642 -14.33 -9.17 18.21
N VAL A 643 -15.14 -8.33 17.55
CA VAL A 643 -16.58 -8.20 17.82
C VAL A 643 -17.28 -9.57 17.81
N VAL A 644 -17.06 -10.38 16.78
CA VAL A 644 -17.62 -11.74 16.70
C VAL A 644 -17.05 -12.67 17.77
N GLY A 645 -15.73 -12.64 17.99
CA GLY A 645 -15.10 -13.46 19.02
C GLY A 645 -15.73 -13.22 20.39
N VAL A 646 -15.99 -11.95 20.73
CA VAL A 646 -16.69 -11.53 21.94
C VAL A 646 -18.13 -12.03 21.95
N VAL A 647 -18.91 -11.85 20.88
CA VAL A 647 -20.29 -12.39 20.76
C VAL A 647 -20.33 -13.90 21.02
N TYR A 648 -19.41 -14.65 20.43
CA TYR A 648 -19.26 -16.10 20.64
C TYR A 648 -18.90 -16.45 22.08
N LEU A 649 -18.01 -15.68 22.71
CA LEU A 649 -17.60 -15.91 24.09
C LEU A 649 -18.68 -15.50 25.11
N LEU A 650 -19.53 -14.52 24.80
CA LEU A 650 -20.62 -14.06 25.67
C LEU A 650 -21.87 -14.95 25.61
N SER A 651 -22.15 -15.62 24.49
CA SER A 651 -23.21 -16.64 24.38
C SER A 651 -22.73 -18.02 24.86
N PRO A 652 -23.33 -18.63 25.91
CA PRO A 652 -23.03 -20.01 26.29
C PRO A 652 -23.25 -21.03 25.16
N THR A 653 -24.24 -20.83 24.28
CA THR A 653 -24.50 -21.75 23.16
C THR A 653 -23.46 -21.65 22.04
N LEU A 654 -22.99 -20.44 21.71
CA LEU A 654 -21.94 -20.23 20.70
C LEU A 654 -20.54 -20.60 21.22
N ARG A 655 -20.25 -20.35 22.50
CA ARG A 655 -18.93 -20.58 23.13
C ARG A 655 -18.44 -22.03 22.96
N ALA A 656 -19.34 -23.00 23.07
CA ALA A 656 -19.03 -24.43 22.90
C ALA A 656 -18.69 -24.83 21.44
N HIS A 657 -18.91 -23.92 20.48
CA HIS A 657 -18.76 -24.14 19.04
C HIS A 657 -17.88 -23.06 18.40
N MET A 658 -17.00 -22.42 19.18
CA MET A 658 -16.02 -21.46 18.67
C MET A 658 -15.07 -22.16 17.67
N PRO A 659 -14.75 -21.54 16.52
CA PRO A 659 -13.93 -22.18 15.50
C PRO A 659 -12.50 -22.42 15.94
N SER A 660 -11.93 -23.53 15.49
CA SER A 660 -10.57 -23.97 15.80
C SER A 660 -9.51 -23.59 14.76
N GLU A 661 -9.93 -23.07 13.60
CA GLU A 661 -9.05 -22.74 12.48
C GLU A 661 -8.79 -21.23 12.39
N SER A 662 -7.63 -20.85 11.87
CA SER A 662 -7.19 -19.47 11.77
C SER A 662 -7.71 -18.80 10.49
N VAL A 663 -8.49 -17.73 10.65
CA VAL A 663 -8.93 -16.87 9.54
C VAL A 663 -7.80 -15.91 9.18
N ASN A 664 -7.37 -15.86 7.91
CA ASN A 664 -6.40 -14.90 7.40
C ASN A 664 -7.01 -13.48 7.41
N ILE A 665 -6.70 -12.74 8.48
CA ILE A 665 -7.28 -11.43 8.82
C ILE A 665 -7.08 -10.41 7.70
N ARG A 666 -5.86 -10.35 7.11
CA ARG A 666 -5.46 -9.31 6.14
C ARG A 666 -6.36 -9.27 4.90
N GLN A 667 -6.87 -10.43 4.47
CA GLN A 667 -7.70 -10.54 3.27
C GLN A 667 -9.09 -9.89 3.43
N GLY A 668 -9.62 -9.80 4.67
CA GLY A 668 -10.95 -9.23 4.95
C GLY A 668 -12.12 -9.95 4.25
N ASN A 669 -11.92 -11.16 3.71
CA ASN A 669 -12.83 -11.84 2.79
C ASN A 669 -13.70 -12.91 3.49
N PHE A 670 -14.04 -12.69 4.77
CA PHE A 670 -14.72 -13.67 5.62
C PHE A 670 -16.20 -13.34 5.88
N GLY A 671 -16.92 -14.33 6.41
CA GLY A 671 -18.30 -14.19 6.87
C GLY A 671 -18.73 -15.34 7.79
N ILE A 672 -19.99 -15.31 8.22
CA ILE A 672 -20.58 -16.26 9.19
C ILE A 672 -21.98 -16.64 8.73
N VAL A 673 -22.28 -17.93 8.77
CA VAL A 673 -23.53 -18.53 8.32
C VAL A 673 -24.22 -19.22 9.49
N TYR A 674 -25.40 -18.71 9.82
CA TYR A 674 -26.38 -19.33 10.71
C TYR A 674 -27.54 -19.91 9.90
N PRO A 675 -28.45 -20.71 10.49
CA PRO A 675 -29.52 -21.37 9.73
C PRO A 675 -30.52 -20.44 9.03
N GLU A 676 -30.77 -19.26 9.60
CA GLU A 676 -31.80 -18.32 9.11
C GLU A 676 -31.21 -17.00 8.56
N ALA A 677 -29.98 -16.65 8.95
CA ALA A 677 -29.29 -15.44 8.52
C ALA A 677 -27.81 -15.69 8.20
N SER A 678 -27.21 -14.83 7.37
CA SER A 678 -25.77 -14.73 7.18
C SER A 678 -25.24 -13.32 7.37
N TYR A 679 -23.96 -13.25 7.73
CA TYR A 679 -23.25 -12.02 8.04
C TYR A 679 -21.93 -12.01 7.29
N TRP A 680 -21.62 -10.93 6.61
CA TRP A 680 -20.48 -10.84 5.71
C TRP A 680 -19.63 -9.63 6.03
N HIS A 681 -18.30 -9.76 6.02
CA HIS A 681 -17.45 -8.60 6.18
C HIS A 681 -17.54 -7.69 4.95
N SER A 682 -17.46 -6.38 5.17
CA SER A 682 -17.61 -5.35 4.12
C SER A 682 -16.57 -5.41 3.00
N ARG A 683 -15.38 -5.99 3.23
CA ARG A 683 -14.39 -6.29 2.16
C ARG A 683 -14.65 -7.61 1.42
N SER A 684 -15.44 -8.50 2.01
CA SER A 684 -15.90 -9.71 1.33
C SER A 684 -16.98 -9.34 0.32
N VAL A 685 -16.96 -9.99 -0.84
CA VAL A 685 -18.00 -9.87 -1.88
C VAL A 685 -19.44 -10.05 -1.39
N LEU A 686 -19.81 -11.09 -0.63
CA LEU A 686 -21.22 -11.21 -0.26
C LEU A 686 -21.64 -10.03 0.62
N GLY A 687 -20.68 -9.44 1.36
CA GLY A 687 -20.80 -8.08 1.85
C GLY A 687 -21.01 -7.08 0.72
N LYS A 688 -19.99 -6.80 -0.11
CA LYS A 688 -20.03 -5.79 -1.19
C LYS A 688 -21.22 -5.90 -2.15
N VAL A 689 -21.74 -7.09 -2.44
CA VAL A 689 -22.87 -7.33 -3.36
C VAL A 689 -24.21 -7.20 -2.65
N LEU A 690 -24.36 -7.72 -1.42
CA LEU A 690 -25.63 -7.67 -0.69
C LEU A 690 -25.81 -6.37 0.10
N ALA A 691 -24.75 -5.58 0.32
CA ALA A 691 -24.79 -4.33 1.07
C ALA A 691 -25.93 -3.36 0.67
N PRO A 692 -26.28 -3.17 -0.62
CA PRO A 692 -27.38 -2.28 -1.00
C PRO A 692 -28.73 -2.68 -0.39
N LEU A 693 -28.95 -3.94 0.01
CA LEU A 693 -30.18 -4.35 0.71
C LEU A 693 -30.43 -3.56 2.00
N SER A 694 -29.39 -2.95 2.59
CA SER A 694 -29.54 -2.04 3.75
C SER A 694 -30.26 -0.72 3.44
N LEU A 695 -30.38 -0.36 2.16
CA LEU A 695 -31.14 0.79 1.66
C LEU A 695 -32.64 0.46 1.48
N SER A 696 -33.05 -0.81 1.62
CA SER A 696 -34.45 -1.21 1.48
C SER A 696 -35.30 -0.73 2.66
N SER A 697 -36.38 0.00 2.37
CA SER A 697 -37.29 0.57 3.36
C SER A 697 -38.48 -0.33 3.74
N GLU A 698 -38.41 -1.65 3.47
CA GLU A 698 -39.53 -2.58 3.70
C GLU A 698 -39.81 -2.80 5.19
N THR A 699 -40.91 -2.22 5.68
CA THR A 699 -41.40 -2.38 7.06
C THR A 699 -42.08 -3.74 7.26
N GLY A 700 -41.29 -4.81 7.38
CA GLY A 700 -41.83 -6.16 7.64
C GLY A 700 -40.86 -7.34 7.56
N ARG A 701 -39.57 -7.12 7.36
CA ARG A 701 -38.52 -8.15 7.32
C ARG A 701 -37.32 -7.74 8.18
N PRO A 702 -36.46 -8.69 8.61
CA PRO A 702 -35.18 -8.35 9.22
C PRO A 702 -34.37 -7.49 8.23
N GLN A 703 -34.20 -6.21 8.57
CA GLN A 703 -33.61 -5.22 7.66
C GLN A 703 -32.09 -5.36 7.69
N VAL A 704 -31.47 -5.65 6.54
CA VAL A 704 -30.01 -5.72 6.41
C VAL A 704 -29.39 -4.43 6.95
N ARG A 705 -28.40 -4.55 7.82
CA ARG A 705 -27.59 -3.45 8.35
C ARG A 705 -26.17 -3.49 7.81
N CYS A 706 -25.45 -2.40 8.04
CA CYS A 706 -24.02 -2.27 7.84
C CYS A 706 -23.44 -1.59 9.10
N LEU A 707 -22.81 -2.35 9.99
CA LEU A 707 -22.35 -1.87 11.30
C LEU A 707 -21.03 -2.54 11.70
N GLY A 708 -20.07 -1.79 12.24
CA GLY A 708 -18.80 -2.34 12.72
C GLY A 708 -17.96 -3.07 11.66
N GLY A 709 -18.20 -2.83 10.37
CA GLY A 709 -17.60 -3.57 9.24
C GLY A 709 -18.37 -4.81 8.79
N TRP A 710 -19.42 -5.22 9.51
CA TRP A 710 -20.31 -6.33 9.17
C TRP A 710 -21.52 -5.90 8.35
N ILE A 711 -22.03 -6.83 7.53
CA ILE A 711 -23.21 -6.67 6.68
C ILE A 711 -24.15 -7.86 6.88
N GLY A 712 -25.37 -7.60 7.34
CA GLY A 712 -26.38 -8.61 7.64
C GLY A 712 -27.50 -8.06 8.55
N PRO A 713 -28.56 -8.81 8.84
CA PRO A 713 -28.79 -10.22 8.48
C PRO A 713 -29.15 -10.37 7.00
N CYS A 714 -28.25 -10.98 6.23
CA CYS A 714 -28.53 -11.40 4.86
C CYS A 714 -29.26 -12.75 4.86
N PRO A 715 -29.92 -13.16 3.76
CA PRO A 715 -30.46 -14.52 3.65
C PRO A 715 -29.39 -15.57 4.00
N SER A 716 -29.75 -16.60 4.78
CA SER A 716 -28.81 -17.70 5.03
C SER A 716 -28.51 -18.46 3.73
N PRO A 717 -27.23 -18.70 3.43
CA PRO A 717 -26.85 -19.71 2.49
C PRO A 717 -26.68 -21.06 3.20
N SER A 718 -27.55 -22.03 2.91
CA SER A 718 -27.33 -23.40 3.38
C SER A 718 -26.04 -24.02 2.83
N ILE A 719 -25.70 -25.22 3.29
CA ILE A 719 -24.68 -26.09 2.68
C ILE A 719 -25.28 -27.51 2.52
N PRO A 720 -24.84 -28.36 1.57
CA PRO A 720 -25.21 -29.79 1.59
C PRO A 720 -24.71 -30.54 2.84
N GLU A 721 -23.60 -30.08 3.42
CA GLU A 721 -22.93 -30.66 4.58
C GLU A 721 -22.93 -29.63 5.72
N CYS A 722 -23.85 -29.76 6.68
CA CYS A 722 -24.13 -28.75 7.71
C CYS A 722 -23.94 -29.30 9.14
N ARG A 723 -23.01 -28.73 9.92
CA ARG A 723 -22.85 -28.93 11.38
C ARG A 723 -22.43 -27.62 12.05
N LEU A 724 -22.38 -27.57 13.39
CA LEU A 724 -21.76 -26.45 14.10
C LEU A 724 -20.22 -26.54 14.00
N GLY A 725 -19.56 -25.42 13.69
CA GLY A 725 -18.10 -25.27 13.79
C GLY A 725 -17.27 -25.66 12.56
N ILE A 726 -17.84 -25.64 11.34
CA ILE A 726 -17.10 -25.92 10.10
C ILE A 726 -16.55 -24.60 9.51
N THR A 727 -15.30 -24.56 9.07
CA THR A 727 -14.81 -23.52 8.15
C THR A 727 -14.98 -23.98 6.70
N VAL A 728 -15.33 -23.08 5.78
CA VAL A 728 -15.33 -23.38 4.33
C VAL A 728 -14.57 -22.31 3.57
N SER A 729 -13.55 -22.70 2.79
CA SER A 729 -12.81 -21.79 1.92
C SER A 729 -13.65 -21.37 0.70
N LEU A 730 -13.29 -20.24 0.11
CA LEU A 730 -14.10 -19.57 -0.90
C LEU A 730 -13.26 -19.36 -2.16
N SER A 731 -13.59 -20.00 -3.27
CA SER A 731 -12.84 -19.83 -4.52
C SER A 731 -13.18 -18.47 -5.12
N THR A 732 -12.35 -17.49 -4.74
CA THR A 732 -12.40 -16.12 -5.21
C THR A 732 -11.16 -15.89 -6.06
N ARG A 733 -11.33 -15.72 -7.37
CA ARG A 733 -10.20 -15.35 -8.25
C ARG A 733 -9.64 -14.02 -7.80
N GLN A 734 -8.35 -13.80 -8.05
CA GLN A 734 -7.75 -12.49 -7.90
C GLN A 734 -8.26 -11.47 -8.95
N PRO A 735 -8.01 -10.17 -8.72
CA PRO A 735 -8.66 -9.12 -9.47
C PRO A 735 -8.16 -8.87 -10.90
N PRO A 736 -9.04 -8.50 -11.85
CA PRO A 736 -8.66 -7.75 -13.04
C PRO A 736 -8.52 -6.27 -12.66
N PHE A 737 -7.52 -5.98 -11.81
CA PHE A 737 -6.81 -4.73 -12.05
C PHE A 737 -6.41 -4.79 -13.51
N ALA A 738 -6.78 -3.78 -14.32
CA ALA A 738 -6.04 -3.63 -15.55
C ALA A 738 -4.57 -3.56 -15.13
N PRO A 739 -3.68 -4.37 -15.72
CA PRO A 739 -2.26 -4.08 -15.63
C PRO A 739 -2.06 -2.62 -16.05
N LEU A 740 -0.99 -1.97 -15.59
CA LEU A 740 -0.59 -0.68 -16.17
C LEU A 740 0.07 -0.88 -17.56
N GLU A 741 -0.54 -1.76 -18.36
CA GLU A 741 -0.50 -1.72 -19.82
C GLU A 741 -0.96 -0.33 -20.24
N LEU A 742 -0.01 0.48 -20.68
CA LEU A 742 -0.26 1.73 -21.37
C LEU A 742 -1.04 1.38 -22.64
N TYR A 743 -2.36 1.62 -22.63
CA TYR A 743 -3.28 1.32 -23.73
C TYR A 743 -2.82 2.02 -25.00
N SER A 744 -2.00 1.31 -25.78
CA SER A 744 -1.44 1.75 -27.05
C SER A 744 -2.47 1.56 -28.16
N SER A 745 -3.64 2.18 -27.96
CA SER A 745 -4.65 2.34 -29.00
C SER A 745 -4.13 3.35 -30.04
N GLY A 746 -3.32 2.84 -30.97
CA GLY A 746 -3.09 3.52 -32.25
C GLY A 746 -4.43 3.68 -32.96
N GLY A 747 -4.94 4.90 -32.98
CA GLY A 747 -6.32 5.20 -33.37
C GLY A 747 -6.60 6.70 -33.28
N ASP A 748 -5.79 7.49 -33.97
CA ASP A 748 -5.99 8.90 -34.32
C ASP A 748 -6.69 9.75 -33.24
N ALA A 749 -6.00 9.91 -32.10
CA ALA A 749 -6.32 10.91 -31.09
C ALA A 749 -6.00 12.32 -31.63
N ASP A 750 -6.85 12.79 -32.55
CA ASP A 750 -6.63 14.01 -33.32
C ASP A 750 -6.54 15.26 -32.42
N THR A 751 -5.70 16.20 -32.83
CA THR A 751 -5.06 17.11 -31.89
C THR A 751 -6.05 18.14 -31.35
N ILE A 752 -6.26 18.17 -30.02
CA ILE A 752 -6.91 19.32 -29.35
C ILE A 752 -5.93 20.51 -29.32
N SER A 753 -5.73 21.07 -30.51
CA SER A 753 -4.88 22.23 -30.77
C SER A 753 -5.54 23.47 -30.18
N THR A 754 -4.91 24.07 -29.17
CA THR A 754 -5.17 25.46 -28.76
C THR A 754 -4.45 26.46 -29.68
N SER A 755 -4.62 26.27 -30.99
CA SER A 755 -4.26 27.24 -32.02
C SER A 755 -5.51 28.05 -32.42
N GLY A 756 -5.33 29.35 -32.65
CA GLY A 756 -6.41 30.28 -33.00
C GLY A 756 -6.93 30.08 -34.43
N GLY A 757 -7.63 28.98 -34.68
CA GLY A 757 -8.29 28.68 -35.96
C GLY A 757 -9.79 28.97 -35.89
N GLN A 758 -10.29 29.83 -36.77
CA GLN A 758 -11.71 30.22 -36.83
C GLN A 758 -12.52 29.15 -37.57
N GLY A 759 -12.87 28.05 -36.89
CA GLY A 759 -13.53 26.89 -37.47
C GLY A 759 -14.49 26.16 -36.53
N ASP A 760 -15.77 26.23 -36.88
CA ASP A 760 -16.97 25.52 -36.40
C ASP A 760 -17.19 25.28 -34.88
N SER A 761 -18.29 25.83 -34.36
CA SER A 761 -18.63 25.83 -32.93
C SER A 761 -19.55 24.67 -32.57
N GLY A 762 -19.00 23.46 -32.46
CA GLY A 762 -19.74 22.30 -31.95
C GLY A 762 -20.28 22.54 -30.52
N GLU A 763 -21.59 22.35 -30.32
CA GLU A 763 -22.20 22.64 -29.01
C GLU A 763 -21.77 21.61 -27.95
N TRP A 764 -21.19 22.10 -26.85
CA TRP A 764 -20.82 21.28 -25.69
C TRP A 764 -22.03 20.50 -25.15
N MET A 765 -21.94 19.16 -25.21
CA MET A 765 -23.08 18.28 -24.95
C MET A 765 -23.29 18.04 -23.45
N LEU A 766 -24.53 18.12 -22.98
CA LEU A 766 -24.90 17.70 -21.63
C LEU A 766 -25.47 16.27 -21.68
N PRO A 767 -24.77 15.24 -21.16
CA PRO A 767 -25.27 13.87 -21.21
C PRO A 767 -26.52 13.73 -20.32
N LYS A 768 -27.59 13.17 -20.88
CA LYS A 768 -28.84 12.94 -20.15
C LYS A 768 -28.76 11.60 -19.41
N PRO A 769 -29.01 11.54 -18.09
CA PRO A 769 -29.08 10.28 -17.35
C PRO A 769 -30.28 9.44 -17.83
N PRO A 770 -30.25 8.12 -17.63
CA PRO A 770 -31.39 7.26 -17.98
C PRO A 770 -32.62 7.61 -17.14
N VAL A 771 -33.81 7.45 -17.74
CA VAL A 771 -35.10 7.54 -17.03
C VAL A 771 -35.19 6.40 -16.01
N ARG A 772 -35.86 6.62 -14.87
CA ARG A 772 -36.02 5.58 -13.85
C ARG A 772 -36.71 4.34 -14.42
N SER A 773 -36.15 3.18 -14.10
CA SER A 773 -36.66 1.88 -14.51
C SER A 773 -37.83 1.47 -13.62
N SER A 774 -38.89 0.93 -14.22
CA SER A 774 -39.93 0.18 -13.52
C SER A 774 -39.57 -1.29 -13.27
N ASP A 775 -38.45 -1.76 -13.84
CA ASP A 775 -38.04 -3.17 -13.73
C ASP A 775 -37.43 -3.46 -12.36
N THR A 776 -38.15 -4.25 -11.57
CA THR A 776 -37.76 -4.72 -10.24
C THR A 776 -37.23 -6.15 -10.29
N VAL A 777 -36.40 -6.48 -9.31
CA VAL A 777 -35.77 -7.80 -9.13
C VAL A 777 -35.97 -8.25 -7.69
N ALA A 778 -36.16 -9.55 -7.47
CA ALA A 778 -36.15 -10.15 -6.14
C ALA A 778 -35.03 -11.19 -6.01
N VAL A 779 -34.11 -11.01 -5.05
CA VAL A 779 -33.21 -12.10 -4.61
C VAL A 779 -34.07 -13.25 -4.08
N GLN A 780 -33.85 -14.45 -4.59
CA GLN A 780 -34.58 -15.66 -4.18
C GLN A 780 -33.79 -16.45 -3.14
N THR A 781 -32.53 -16.73 -3.45
CA THR A 781 -31.64 -17.55 -2.62
C THR A 781 -30.20 -17.37 -3.12
N ILE A 782 -29.29 -18.08 -2.49
CA ILE A 782 -27.88 -18.17 -2.83
C ILE A 782 -27.65 -19.71 -3.12
N ARG A 783 -26.69 -20.16 -3.95
CA ARG A 783 -26.36 -21.52 -4.54
C ARG A 783 -25.64 -22.76 -3.83
N LEU A 784 -24.71 -22.56 -2.87
CA LEU A 784 -23.59 -23.39 -2.24
C LEU A 784 -23.15 -24.63 -3.04
N SER A 785 -22.05 -24.48 -3.78
CA SER A 785 -21.49 -25.50 -4.68
C SER A 785 -20.00 -25.75 -4.41
N LYS A 786 -19.67 -27.00 -4.07
CA LYS A 786 -18.35 -27.47 -3.64
C LYS A 786 -17.43 -27.62 -4.85
N VAL A 787 -16.27 -26.99 -4.83
CA VAL A 787 -15.28 -27.07 -5.91
C VAL A 787 -14.52 -28.39 -5.76
N ALA A 788 -14.48 -29.18 -6.83
CA ALA A 788 -13.67 -30.39 -6.87
C ALA A 788 -12.20 -30.02 -7.14
N VAL A 789 -11.36 -30.11 -6.11
CA VAL A 789 -9.91 -29.86 -6.20
C VAL A 789 -9.19 -31.22 -6.23
N ALA A 790 -8.20 -31.37 -7.12
CA ALA A 790 -7.54 -32.65 -7.37
C ALA A 790 -6.62 -33.13 -6.22
N SER A 791 -6.17 -32.22 -5.36
CA SER A 791 -5.35 -32.53 -4.18
C SER A 791 -5.49 -31.44 -3.11
N THR A 792 -6.26 -31.71 -2.06
CA THR A 792 -6.24 -30.97 -0.80
C THR A 792 -5.63 -31.85 0.29
N SER A 793 -4.85 -31.28 1.19
CA SER A 793 -4.43 -31.93 2.42
C SER A 793 -5.66 -32.18 3.33
N ALA A 794 -5.53 -33.12 4.26
CA ALA A 794 -6.58 -33.41 5.24
C ALA A 794 -6.78 -32.30 6.31
N LYS A 795 -6.09 -31.16 6.18
CA LYS A 795 -6.21 -29.96 7.03
C LYS A 795 -6.80 -28.75 6.29
N ASP A 796 -7.04 -28.83 4.99
CA ASP A 796 -7.40 -27.66 4.18
C ASP A 796 -8.92 -27.51 4.17
N ALA A 797 -9.43 -26.31 4.45
CA ALA A 797 -10.87 -26.06 4.51
C ALA A 797 -11.53 -26.25 3.13
N PRO A 798 -12.68 -26.96 3.04
CA PRO A 798 -13.30 -27.31 1.76
C PRO A 798 -13.74 -26.07 0.98
N LEU A 799 -13.45 -26.07 -0.33
CA LEU A 799 -13.57 -24.91 -1.22
C LEU A 799 -14.95 -24.82 -1.92
N TYR A 800 -15.51 -23.60 -2.03
CA TYR A 800 -16.83 -23.35 -2.63
C TYR A 800 -16.89 -22.02 -3.43
N THR A 801 -17.81 -21.86 -4.40
CA THR A 801 -17.93 -20.65 -5.26
C THR A 801 -19.37 -20.15 -5.37
N ALA A 802 -19.65 -18.86 -5.14
CA ALA A 802 -21.00 -18.29 -5.07
C ALA A 802 -21.84 -18.47 -6.34
N LEU A 803 -23.14 -18.61 -6.11
CA LEU A 803 -24.19 -18.34 -7.07
C LEU A 803 -25.26 -17.52 -6.28
N ILE A 804 -25.77 -16.41 -6.80
CA ILE A 804 -27.00 -15.76 -6.29
C ILE A 804 -28.11 -15.96 -7.31
N ASP A 805 -29.26 -16.43 -6.85
CA ASP A 805 -30.49 -16.57 -7.66
C ASP A 805 -31.36 -15.34 -7.53
N PHE A 806 -31.82 -14.83 -8.67
CA PHE A 806 -32.73 -13.70 -8.79
C PHE A 806 -33.96 -14.10 -9.59
N ARG A 807 -35.11 -13.50 -9.24
CA ARG A 807 -36.33 -13.49 -10.06
C ARG A 807 -36.48 -12.09 -10.66
N LEU A 808 -36.69 -12.05 -11.98
CA LEU A 808 -36.97 -10.83 -12.72
C LEU A 808 -38.50 -10.66 -12.80
N GLU A 809 -39.05 -9.56 -12.27
CA GLU A 809 -40.51 -9.47 -12.03
C GLU A 809 -41.34 -9.25 -13.30
N ARG A 810 -40.80 -8.55 -14.31
CA ARG A 810 -41.52 -8.24 -15.56
C ARG A 810 -41.59 -9.45 -16.50
N SER A 811 -40.48 -10.16 -16.71
CA SER A 811 -40.41 -11.37 -17.52
C SER A 811 -40.83 -12.64 -16.76
N ARG A 812 -40.85 -12.59 -15.42
CA ARG A 812 -41.07 -13.74 -14.52
C ARG A 812 -40.05 -14.87 -14.70
N THR A 813 -38.87 -14.56 -15.25
CA THR A 813 -37.77 -15.50 -15.42
C THR A 813 -36.84 -15.51 -14.20
N PHE A 814 -36.00 -16.55 -14.10
CA PHE A 814 -34.97 -16.66 -13.08
C PHE A 814 -33.59 -16.55 -13.72
N VAL A 815 -32.69 -15.84 -13.06
CA VAL A 815 -31.29 -15.65 -13.48
C VAL A 815 -30.39 -15.96 -12.29
N THR A 816 -29.32 -16.71 -12.54
CA THR A 816 -28.32 -17.03 -11.53
C THR A 816 -26.97 -16.46 -11.93
N PHE A 817 -26.36 -15.68 -11.04
CA PHE A 817 -25.00 -15.17 -11.23
C PHE A 817 -24.02 -15.93 -10.36
N THR A 818 -23.15 -16.72 -10.99
CA THR A 818 -21.99 -17.34 -10.34
C THR A 818 -20.95 -16.27 -10.07
N LEU A 819 -20.75 -15.90 -8.82
CA LEU A 819 -19.80 -14.84 -8.48
C LEU A 819 -18.38 -15.46 -8.47
N TYR A 820 -17.42 -14.95 -9.28
CA TYR A 820 -16.09 -15.56 -9.46
C TYR A 820 -14.84 -14.85 -8.84
N THR A 821 -14.87 -13.58 -8.41
CA THR A 821 -13.65 -12.69 -8.34
C THR A 821 -13.41 -11.82 -7.00
N ASN A 822 -13.73 -10.49 -6.83
CA ASN A 822 -13.66 -9.58 -5.59
C ASN A 822 -14.18 -8.06 -5.67
N SER A 823 -15.17 -7.62 -6.50
CA SER A 823 -15.32 -6.25 -7.09
C SER A 823 -15.38 -5.14 -6.08
N VAL A 824 -14.59 -4.12 -6.38
CA VAL A 824 -14.47 -2.89 -5.63
C VAL A 824 -15.38 -1.89 -6.34
N PHE A 825 -16.67 -1.97 -6.02
CA PHE A 825 -17.65 -0.98 -6.45
C PHE A 825 -17.22 0.39 -5.95
N VAL A 826 -17.19 1.39 -6.85
CA VAL A 826 -16.69 2.73 -6.51
C VAL A 826 -17.84 3.70 -6.39
N ALA A 827 -18.02 4.31 -5.23
CA ALA A 827 -18.94 5.41 -5.05
C ALA A 827 -18.46 6.61 -5.88
N ALA A 828 -19.26 7.04 -6.87
CA ALA A 828 -18.95 8.20 -7.69
C ALA A 828 -18.76 9.45 -6.80
N PRO A 829 -17.57 10.09 -6.82
CA PRO A 829 -17.25 11.18 -5.91
C PRO A 829 -17.94 12.49 -6.30
N ALA A 830 -18.02 13.43 -5.37
CA ALA A 830 -18.72 14.68 -5.55
C ALA A 830 -18.03 15.62 -6.58
N CYS A 831 -18.83 16.42 -7.30
CA CYS A 831 -18.36 17.46 -8.22
C CYS A 831 -19.25 18.71 -8.10
N ARG A 832 -18.70 19.89 -8.41
CA ARG A 832 -19.43 21.16 -8.29
C ARG A 832 -20.20 21.47 -9.58
N GLY A 833 -21.53 21.39 -9.54
CA GLY A 833 -22.41 21.75 -10.65
C GLY A 833 -22.47 20.71 -11.79
N THR A 834 -23.04 21.12 -12.92
CA THR A 834 -23.23 20.26 -14.10
C THR A 834 -22.09 20.44 -15.11
N HIS A 835 -21.45 19.33 -15.49
CA HIS A 835 -20.35 19.32 -16.44
C HIS A 835 -20.84 18.83 -17.82
N LYS A 836 -20.35 19.46 -18.89
CA LYS A 836 -20.60 19.09 -20.28
C LYS A 836 -19.44 18.24 -20.84
N ILE A 837 -19.66 17.61 -21.98
CA ILE A 837 -18.70 16.83 -22.76
C ILE A 837 -18.26 17.68 -23.96
N ASP A 838 -16.95 17.75 -24.21
CA ASP A 838 -16.38 18.33 -25.43
C ASP A 838 -16.74 17.42 -26.62
N PRO A 839 -17.28 17.94 -27.74
CA PRO A 839 -17.55 17.13 -28.93
C PRO A 839 -16.36 16.29 -29.42
N ARG A 840 -15.12 16.75 -29.24
CA ARG A 840 -13.89 16.02 -29.62
C ARG A 840 -13.63 14.80 -28.72
N ALA A 841 -14.00 14.89 -27.43
CA ALA A 841 -13.84 13.81 -26.47
C ALA A 841 -15.03 12.82 -26.47
N ALA A 842 -16.10 13.08 -27.22
CA ALA A 842 -17.38 12.39 -27.08
C ALA A 842 -17.33 10.87 -27.28
N GLY A 843 -16.37 10.35 -28.06
CA GLY A 843 -16.16 8.91 -28.26
C GLY A 843 -15.94 8.12 -26.95
N HIS A 844 -15.17 8.67 -26.02
CA HIS A 844 -14.85 8.03 -24.72
C HIS A 844 -16.08 7.96 -23.79
N TYR A 845 -17.12 8.74 -24.10
CA TYR A 845 -18.37 8.87 -23.34
C TYR A 845 -19.55 8.20 -24.05
N THR A 846 -19.30 7.40 -25.09
CA THR A 846 -20.34 6.57 -25.73
C THR A 846 -20.86 5.53 -24.74
N PHE A 847 -22.17 5.53 -24.47
CA PHE A 847 -22.75 4.64 -23.46
C PHE A 847 -24.02 3.90 -23.92
N GLY A 848 -24.09 2.62 -23.55
CA GLY A 848 -25.24 1.77 -23.76
C GLY A 848 -26.03 1.60 -22.47
N VAL A 849 -27.24 2.13 -22.40
CA VAL A 849 -28.15 1.86 -21.27
C VAL A 849 -28.69 0.44 -21.38
N ARG A 850 -28.70 -0.31 -20.28
CA ARG A 850 -29.37 -1.61 -20.14
C ARG A 850 -30.20 -1.69 -18.87
N GLY A 851 -31.43 -2.20 -18.99
CA GLY A 851 -32.24 -2.56 -17.83
C GLY A 851 -31.77 -3.87 -17.19
N VAL A 852 -32.08 -4.11 -15.92
CA VAL A 852 -31.80 -5.38 -15.22
C VAL A 852 -32.33 -6.60 -15.97
N GLU A 853 -33.50 -6.48 -16.58
CA GLU A 853 -34.12 -7.49 -17.45
C GLU A 853 -33.27 -7.85 -18.67
N GLU A 854 -32.52 -6.90 -19.24
CA GLU A 854 -31.67 -7.10 -20.41
C GLU A 854 -30.29 -7.62 -19.99
N LEU A 855 -29.73 -7.06 -18.91
CA LEU A 855 -28.48 -7.46 -18.31
C LEU A 855 -28.50 -8.95 -17.89
N GLY A 856 -29.65 -9.45 -17.41
CA GLY A 856 -29.87 -10.86 -17.11
C GLY A 856 -29.76 -11.82 -18.31
N ARG A 857 -29.70 -11.30 -19.54
CA ARG A 857 -29.46 -12.08 -20.78
C ARG A 857 -28.05 -11.89 -21.35
N MET A 858 -27.21 -11.04 -20.73
CA MET A 858 -25.86 -10.73 -21.20
C MET A 858 -24.82 -11.59 -20.48
N SER A 859 -24.21 -12.54 -21.20
CA SER A 859 -23.15 -13.40 -20.66
C SER A 859 -21.79 -12.71 -20.48
N GLN A 860 -21.57 -11.56 -21.13
CA GLN A 860 -20.31 -10.79 -21.10
C GLN A 860 -20.59 -9.28 -21.20
N LYS A 861 -19.56 -8.45 -20.98
CA LYS A 861 -19.60 -6.98 -21.05
C LYS A 861 -19.75 -6.48 -22.48
N GLY A 862 -20.99 -6.56 -22.98
CA GLY A 862 -21.36 -6.08 -24.32
C GLY A 862 -21.03 -7.07 -25.43
N ASP A 863 -21.33 -6.64 -26.65
CA ASP A 863 -20.98 -7.31 -27.90
C ASP A 863 -19.91 -6.44 -28.58
N ALA A 864 -18.85 -7.03 -29.13
CA ALA A 864 -17.72 -6.28 -29.68
C ALA A 864 -18.14 -5.38 -30.87
N ALA A 865 -19.21 -5.76 -31.57
CA ALA A 865 -19.81 -4.98 -32.65
C ALA A 865 -20.58 -3.72 -32.20
N ALA A 866 -20.83 -3.54 -30.89
CA ALA A 866 -21.70 -2.46 -30.40
C ALA A 866 -21.04 -1.07 -30.36
N ASN A 867 -19.70 -0.99 -30.39
CA ASN A 867 -18.91 0.25 -30.43
C ASN A 867 -19.26 1.28 -29.34
N MET A 868 -19.42 0.84 -28.08
CA MET A 868 -19.73 1.69 -26.92
C MET A 868 -18.71 1.51 -25.80
N ALA A 869 -18.17 2.61 -25.29
CA ALA A 869 -17.14 2.62 -24.25
C ALA A 869 -17.66 2.23 -22.85
N ILE A 870 -18.91 2.57 -22.52
CA ILE A 870 -19.47 2.42 -21.16
C ILE A 870 -20.82 1.67 -21.18
N LEU A 871 -20.92 0.60 -20.39
CA LEU A 871 -22.19 -0.05 -20.08
C LEU A 871 -22.88 0.68 -18.90
N VAL A 872 -24.01 1.33 -19.15
CA VAL A 872 -24.82 2.01 -18.13
C VAL A 872 -25.94 1.09 -17.67
N VAL A 873 -25.76 0.48 -16.50
CA VAL A 873 -26.75 -0.42 -15.90
C VAL A 873 -27.79 0.42 -15.15
N ASN A 874 -29.03 0.40 -15.62
CA ASN A 874 -30.14 1.12 -14.99
C ASN A 874 -30.74 0.29 -13.85
N ALA A 875 -30.16 0.44 -12.66
CA ALA A 875 -30.56 -0.22 -11.41
C ALA A 875 -31.55 0.59 -10.55
N THR A 876 -32.05 1.73 -11.05
CA THR A 876 -32.98 2.64 -10.34
C THR A 876 -34.34 2.03 -9.95
N GLY A 877 -34.63 0.79 -10.35
CA GLY A 877 -35.81 0.04 -9.89
C GLY A 877 -35.77 -0.36 -8.40
N GLY A 878 -34.66 -0.12 -7.70
CA GLY A 878 -34.55 -0.22 -6.25
C GLY A 878 -33.28 -0.94 -5.79
N PRO A 879 -33.05 -1.07 -4.47
CA PRO A 879 -31.77 -1.56 -3.96
C PRO A 879 -31.43 -2.99 -4.40
N VAL A 880 -32.43 -3.84 -4.60
CA VAL A 880 -32.25 -5.22 -5.11
C VAL A 880 -31.80 -5.23 -6.59
N SER A 881 -32.17 -4.22 -7.37
CA SER A 881 -31.65 -4.01 -8.73
C SER A 881 -30.18 -3.57 -8.71
N GLU A 882 -29.72 -2.86 -7.66
CA GLU A 882 -28.29 -2.60 -7.45
C GLU A 882 -27.54 -3.90 -7.06
N VAL A 883 -28.11 -4.74 -6.19
CA VAL A 883 -27.56 -6.07 -5.88
C VAL A 883 -27.43 -6.93 -7.15
N PHE A 884 -28.44 -6.92 -8.02
CA PHE A 884 -28.41 -7.62 -9.31
C PHE A 884 -27.28 -7.13 -10.22
N ALA A 885 -27.14 -5.81 -10.35
CA ALA A 885 -26.05 -5.20 -11.12
C ALA A 885 -24.67 -5.55 -10.56
N ARG A 886 -24.49 -5.45 -9.24
CA ARG A 886 -23.25 -5.84 -8.53
C ARG A 886 -22.95 -7.33 -8.71
N ALA A 887 -23.96 -8.20 -8.66
CA ALA A 887 -23.81 -9.65 -8.89
C ALA A 887 -23.48 -9.99 -10.36
N TRP A 888 -24.04 -9.28 -11.34
CA TRP A 888 -23.64 -9.44 -12.74
C TRP A 888 -22.17 -9.01 -12.99
N CYS A 889 -21.75 -7.89 -12.38
CA CYS A 889 -20.35 -7.46 -12.40
C CYS A 889 -19.44 -8.54 -11.78
N SER A 890 -19.91 -9.14 -10.69
CA SER A 890 -19.22 -10.23 -9.98
C SER A 890 -19.02 -11.50 -10.82
N HIS A 891 -19.98 -11.74 -11.72
CA HIS A 891 -20.04 -12.93 -12.57
C HIS A 891 -19.24 -12.76 -13.85
N THR A 892 -19.26 -11.56 -14.43
CA THR A 892 -18.47 -11.21 -15.62
C THR A 892 -17.01 -10.86 -15.29
N GLY A 893 -16.66 -10.74 -14.00
CA GLY A 893 -15.31 -10.35 -13.59
C GLY A 893 -15.01 -8.89 -13.89
N THR A 894 -15.99 -8.00 -13.73
CA THR A 894 -15.85 -6.57 -14.01
C THR A 894 -16.02 -5.74 -12.74
N ASN A 895 -15.32 -4.61 -12.67
CA ASN A 895 -15.64 -3.57 -11.71
C ASN A 895 -16.79 -2.70 -12.20
N ALA A 896 -17.36 -1.91 -11.30
CA ALA A 896 -18.29 -0.85 -11.67
C ALA A 896 -18.19 0.38 -10.77
N VAL A 897 -18.50 1.53 -11.35
CA VAL A 897 -18.80 2.76 -10.62
C VAL A 897 -20.28 2.73 -10.24
N VAL A 898 -20.62 3.22 -9.05
CA VAL A 898 -21.98 3.36 -8.53
C VAL A 898 -22.31 4.85 -8.44
N TRP A 899 -23.38 5.28 -9.10
CA TRP A 899 -23.84 6.66 -9.12
C TRP A 899 -25.34 6.74 -8.82
N ARG A 900 -25.72 7.67 -7.94
CA ARG A 900 -27.11 7.99 -7.62
C ARG A 900 -27.49 9.35 -8.19
N HIS A 901 -28.66 9.43 -8.81
CA HIS A 901 -29.18 10.70 -9.35
C HIS A 901 -29.66 11.66 -8.24
N GLU A 902 -30.23 11.13 -7.16
CA GLU A 902 -30.73 11.93 -6.03
C GLU A 902 -29.59 12.39 -5.11
N GLY A 903 -29.68 13.64 -4.64
CA GLY A 903 -28.73 14.26 -3.71
C GLY A 903 -27.76 15.26 -4.33
N GLY A 904 -27.67 15.36 -5.67
CA GLY A 904 -26.94 16.43 -6.37
C GLY A 904 -25.42 16.47 -6.21
N LYS A 905 -24.83 15.54 -5.45
CA LYS A 905 -23.40 15.51 -5.13
C LYS A 905 -22.51 15.28 -6.35
N CYS A 906 -22.88 14.39 -7.27
CA CYS A 906 -22.12 14.04 -8.47
C CYS A 906 -23.01 14.17 -9.71
N CYS A 907 -22.52 14.81 -10.77
CA CYS A 907 -23.25 14.92 -12.04
C CYS A 907 -22.95 13.73 -12.97
N PHE A 908 -23.90 13.41 -13.86
CA PHE A 908 -23.82 12.23 -14.72
C PHE A 908 -22.57 12.20 -15.64
N LYS A 909 -22.07 13.36 -16.11
CA LYS A 909 -20.79 13.44 -16.84
C LYS A 909 -19.61 12.94 -16.01
N CYS A 910 -19.51 13.37 -14.75
CA CYS A 910 -18.45 12.94 -13.84
C CYS A 910 -18.56 11.44 -13.54
N ALA A 911 -19.77 10.92 -13.34
CA ALA A 911 -19.99 9.48 -13.18
C ALA A 911 -19.56 8.65 -14.40
N LEU A 912 -19.88 9.12 -15.61
CA LEU A 912 -19.40 8.52 -16.87
C LEU A 912 -17.88 8.62 -16.99
N MET A 913 -17.27 9.77 -16.70
CA MET A 913 -15.81 9.94 -16.74
C MET A 913 -15.10 8.96 -15.80
N VAL A 914 -15.57 8.86 -14.56
CA VAL A 914 -15.04 7.93 -13.55
C VAL A 914 -15.24 6.47 -13.97
N ALA A 915 -16.23 6.14 -14.81
CA ALA A 915 -16.37 4.78 -15.39
C ALA A 915 -15.58 4.57 -16.71
N SER A 916 -15.17 5.64 -17.39
CA SER A 916 -14.49 5.61 -18.69
C SER A 916 -12.98 5.34 -18.58
N THR A 917 -12.33 5.22 -19.74
CA THR A 917 -10.87 5.20 -19.88
C THR A 917 -10.17 6.50 -19.45
N ASP A 918 -10.88 7.64 -19.41
CA ASP A 918 -10.35 8.90 -18.83
C ASP A 918 -10.22 8.83 -17.29
N GLY A 919 -10.84 7.81 -16.67
CA GLY A 919 -10.96 7.65 -15.23
C GLY A 919 -10.66 6.21 -14.81
N LEU A 920 -11.62 5.54 -14.15
CA LEU A 920 -11.36 4.26 -13.48
C LEU A 920 -11.45 3.02 -14.37
N GLY A 921 -11.50 3.17 -15.70
CA GLY A 921 -11.39 2.10 -16.69
C GLY A 921 -12.44 0.98 -16.62
N THR A 922 -13.41 1.06 -15.70
CA THR A 922 -14.35 -0.02 -15.43
C THR A 922 -15.20 -0.36 -16.66
N GLY A 923 -15.52 0.66 -17.46
CA GLY A 923 -16.50 0.62 -18.55
C GLY A 923 -17.88 0.15 -18.11
N VAL A 924 -18.19 0.23 -16.80
CA VAL A 924 -19.49 -0.12 -16.22
C VAL A 924 -19.87 0.93 -15.18
N LEU A 925 -21.04 1.53 -15.38
CA LEU A 925 -21.66 2.50 -14.49
C LEU A 925 -23.04 1.99 -14.05
N ILE A 926 -23.17 1.66 -12.77
CA ILE A 926 -24.44 1.30 -12.13
C ILE A 926 -25.13 2.58 -11.67
N VAL A 927 -26.34 2.81 -12.19
CA VAL A 927 -27.18 3.97 -11.87
C VAL A 927 -28.30 3.53 -10.92
N CYS A 928 -28.31 4.07 -9.70
CA CYS A 928 -29.32 3.78 -8.66
C CYS A 928 -30.09 5.01 -8.15
#